data_AF-A0A426VNB1-F1
#
_entry.id   AF-A0A426VNB1-F1
#
_cell.length_a   1.000
_cell.length_b   1.000
_cell.length_c   1.000
_cell.angle_alpha   90.00
_cell.angle_beta   90.00
_cell.angle_gamma   90.00
#
_symmetry.space_group_name_H-M   'P 1'
#
loop_
_entity.id
_entity.type
_entity.pdbx_description
1 polymer ?
#
loop_
_entity_poly.entity_id
_entity_poly.type
_entity_poly.pdbx_seq_one_letter_code
_entity_poly.pdbx_strand_id
1 'polypeptide(L)'
;MNKKIFQLSLISLGMLHLSGCGGSGSDDKNAPPQIVSALESSADERSYVSGSVTISDSDGSVATRTVKQTEGPEVIDLTLSDSGLSFIAPEVSEDTNVVFLISATDNDGDKAESSVSVTIKQVNQAPELTGGAYNVEFNDTLEFTLDAKDAEGDAITVTYEPPLSGDLTLIDGSTQTYRYTPHKNSTNREVLRFSATDGALSTEAEVLIDVVDTSAPQLLSSHPESNTTPFSTTDELVLRFDDNMSASWVTEIGTPECNGAIQLRKVSDQTCVPFSVGQAQEDAHFTLTLLPNESLQASSQYELIITDAVTNYYGTSATQAQTINFVTAHTDLLITEISSSKFIDDNRWVELYNGTNEAIDLSQYQLVTESVALENYTDGGTRVFPLTALLLQPGEYIVIQNQHGPQTWQNSVTSSSQLMLIGEGLYAPAWYQSGYVELQNKQGETVDFVRFGESQNTPATASQWQQSDQMQPISTQLGQSLVRTNLLIDSNTIDDWQPASFFTPGGKNDVLCDEDADLDGIPDCAEQPGGSFAGLPLYEWGARAGIRDIFIEVDYMDSEDAGIIPQKPALDKVKAAFAAQNIAVHFDVGNLYHQADGLSPAHYDLGGGSRIPFVQTTTFASTEAAPSVLDHKAKHFDLKRKPIFHYMLMANSQKEDGSQGSSGLAELFGNDLMISLGNWGLNVDSEIAANVTYSFQAGTIMHELGHNLGLYHGGNENVNFKPNHVSVMNYLYQLDGLPTVGNKEGDRYLSRWFYSNENCFPKGTALVNSPAEGLEHFIIDYSHGHNKPINEANIDESKGLNNDKSEAIDFDCNGSTSDLLTNFDLNGDNDNTSVLNDYDEWSSLILNFTQFWSGANSGHTKQDMESRTQKSIMHSDRQAVQKESEPSPAVFEQIKRWSNYQN
;
A
#
# COMPACT_ATOMS: atom_id res chain seq x y z
N MET A 1 18.85 49.97 -67.40
CA MET A 1 18.45 51.00 -68.41
C MET A 1 19.66 51.88 -68.67
N ASN A 2 20.15 51.99 -69.93
CA ASN A 2 21.43 52.63 -70.35
C ASN A 2 22.71 51.96 -69.77
N LYS A 3 23.94 51.95 -70.35
CA LYS A 3 24.65 52.40 -71.60
C LYS A 3 25.90 53.27 -71.31
N LYS A 4 27.13 52.73 -71.46
CA LYS A 4 28.25 53.16 -72.37
C LYS A 4 29.59 52.41 -72.01
N ILE A 5 30.38 51.77 -72.90
CA ILE A 5 31.37 52.13 -73.99
C ILE A 5 32.71 52.79 -73.52
N PHE A 6 33.86 52.39 -74.15
CA PHE A 6 35.27 52.93 -74.18
C PHE A 6 36.31 52.31 -73.18
N GLN A 7 37.63 52.11 -73.46
CA GLN A 7 38.44 51.90 -74.71
C GLN A 7 39.92 51.44 -74.42
N LEU A 8 40.79 51.40 -75.46
CA LEU A 8 42.20 50.94 -75.52
C LEU A 8 43.27 51.85 -74.84
N SER A 9 44.39 51.26 -74.36
CA SER A 9 45.81 51.53 -74.76
C SER A 9 46.74 50.47 -74.08
N LEU A 10 47.86 49.92 -74.59
CA LEU A 10 48.75 50.10 -75.76
C LEU A 10 49.92 51.11 -75.60
N ILE A 11 51.17 50.60 -75.42
CA ILE A 11 52.53 51.22 -75.56
C ILE A 11 53.61 50.14 -75.25
N SER A 12 54.92 50.31 -75.50
CA SER A 12 55.68 50.13 -76.76
C SER A 12 57.21 50.01 -76.49
N LEU A 13 58.02 49.64 -77.52
CA LEU A 13 59.50 49.46 -77.54
C LEU A 13 60.07 48.29 -76.69
N GLY A 14 61.15 47.57 -77.07
CA GLY A 14 61.81 47.43 -78.38
C GLY A 14 63.29 47.83 -78.45
N MET A 15 64.21 46.87 -78.64
CA MET A 15 65.55 47.09 -79.21
C MET A 15 66.16 45.79 -79.80
N LEU A 16 67.00 45.90 -80.85
CA LEU A 16 67.71 44.78 -81.48
C LEU A 16 69.17 44.70 -80.99
N HIS A 17 69.81 43.53 -81.18
CA HIS A 17 71.16 43.49 -81.74
C HIS A 17 71.35 42.23 -82.62
N LEU A 18 72.15 42.35 -83.69
CA LEU A 18 72.30 41.31 -84.72
C LEU A 18 73.68 41.41 -85.41
N SER A 19 74.57 40.45 -85.18
CA SER A 19 75.81 40.16 -85.95
C SER A 19 76.63 39.06 -85.24
N GLY A 20 77.35 38.14 -85.91
CA GLY A 20 77.38 37.87 -87.35
C GLY A 20 78.61 37.07 -87.84
N CYS A 21 78.40 35.78 -88.14
CA CYS A 21 79.17 34.91 -89.06
C CYS A 21 80.62 34.46 -88.70
N GLY A 22 80.91 33.18 -89.01
CA GLY A 22 82.25 32.56 -89.07
C GLY A 22 82.52 31.52 -87.95
N GLY A 23 82.89 30.26 -88.23
CA GLY A 23 82.92 29.52 -89.50
C GLY A 23 83.90 28.34 -89.49
N SER A 24 83.59 27.27 -90.25
CA SER A 24 84.41 26.07 -90.49
C SER A 24 84.63 25.10 -89.31
N GLY A 25 84.24 23.84 -89.48
CA GLY A 25 84.66 22.71 -88.63
C GLY A 25 83.56 21.64 -88.47
N SER A 26 83.89 20.39 -88.76
CA SER A 26 83.02 19.23 -88.55
C SER A 26 83.23 18.62 -87.16
N ASP A 27 82.13 18.25 -86.50
CA ASP A 27 81.95 16.99 -85.75
C ASP A 27 80.50 16.97 -85.23
N ASP A 28 79.69 16.00 -85.69
CA ASP A 28 78.28 15.93 -85.35
C ASP A 28 78.07 15.47 -83.89
N LYS A 29 77.17 16.17 -83.17
CA LYS A 29 76.69 15.81 -81.84
C LYS A 29 75.23 16.26 -81.69
N ASN A 30 74.38 15.32 -81.27
CA ASN A 30 72.98 15.55 -80.94
C ASN A 30 72.80 16.54 -79.77
N ALA A 31 71.67 17.24 -79.72
CA ALA A 31 71.23 18.04 -78.57
C ALA A 31 69.81 17.65 -78.10
N PRO A 32 69.55 17.61 -76.78
CA PRO A 32 68.26 17.16 -76.24
C PRO A 32 67.10 18.12 -76.58
N PRO A 33 65.85 17.61 -76.65
CA PRO A 33 64.67 18.43 -76.88
C PRO A 33 64.50 19.58 -75.87
N GLN A 34 63.93 20.70 -76.31
CA GLN A 34 63.42 21.76 -75.43
C GLN A 34 61.93 21.51 -75.15
N ILE A 35 61.52 21.57 -73.88
CA ILE A 35 60.11 21.50 -73.45
C ILE A 35 59.72 22.88 -72.91
N VAL A 36 58.66 23.48 -73.47
CA VAL A 36 58.10 24.76 -73.03
C VAL A 36 56.59 24.60 -72.80
N SER A 37 56.16 24.78 -71.56
CA SER A 37 54.78 24.58 -71.10
C SER A 37 54.15 25.88 -70.59
N ALA A 38 52.89 26.12 -70.95
CA ALA A 38 52.06 27.21 -70.45
C ALA A 38 50.67 26.67 -70.06
N LEU A 39 50.53 26.29 -68.78
CA LEU A 39 49.26 26.03 -68.12
C LEU A 39 48.94 27.19 -67.17
N GLU A 40 47.68 27.34 -66.80
CA GLU A 40 47.29 28.26 -65.73
C GLU A 40 47.81 27.75 -64.37
N SER A 41 48.18 28.66 -63.47
CA SER A 41 48.80 28.31 -62.19
C SER A 41 47.81 27.73 -61.17
N SER A 42 46.51 27.91 -61.39
CA SER A 42 45.45 27.44 -60.51
C SER A 42 44.12 27.32 -61.24
N ALA A 43 43.27 26.39 -60.82
CA ALA A 43 41.91 26.22 -61.32
C ALA A 43 41.00 25.70 -60.20
N ASP A 44 39.69 25.94 -60.29
CA ASP A 44 38.73 25.45 -59.30
C ASP A 44 38.57 23.92 -59.41
N GLU A 45 38.24 23.26 -58.31
CA GLU A 45 37.99 21.82 -58.28
C GLU A 45 36.82 21.40 -59.19
N ARG A 46 36.79 20.12 -59.59
CA ARG A 46 35.81 19.54 -60.53
C ARG A 46 35.80 20.19 -61.93
N SER A 47 36.62 21.23 -62.19
CA SER A 47 36.69 21.97 -63.46
C SER A 47 37.62 21.33 -64.49
N TYR A 48 37.49 21.70 -65.77
CA TYR A 48 38.34 21.21 -66.85
C TYR A 48 39.54 22.14 -67.10
N VAL A 49 40.75 21.60 -66.97
CA VAL A 49 42.01 22.34 -67.09
C VAL A 49 42.74 21.94 -68.36
N SER A 50 43.27 22.91 -69.10
CA SER A 50 44.12 22.66 -70.27
C SER A 50 45.15 23.77 -70.52
N GLY A 51 46.29 23.43 -71.11
CA GLY A 51 47.32 24.39 -71.49
C GLY A 51 48.34 23.83 -72.47
N SER A 52 49.08 24.71 -73.15
CA SER A 52 49.95 24.30 -74.24
C SER A 52 51.27 23.72 -73.73
N VAL A 53 51.75 22.67 -74.40
CA VAL A 53 53.06 22.06 -74.17
C VAL A 53 53.74 21.90 -75.52
N THR A 54 54.77 22.70 -75.76
CA THR A 54 55.56 22.68 -76.99
C THR A 54 56.83 21.89 -76.72
N ILE A 55 57.13 20.90 -77.56
CA ILE A 55 58.35 20.10 -77.47
C ILE A 55 59.05 20.19 -78.83
N SER A 56 60.27 20.70 -78.85
CA SER A 56 61.01 20.99 -80.09
C SER A 56 62.47 20.55 -79.98
N ASP A 57 62.95 19.94 -81.04
CA ASP A 57 64.34 19.52 -81.25
C ASP A 57 65.02 20.51 -82.23
N SER A 58 66.32 20.78 -82.06
CA SER A 58 67.09 21.73 -82.87
C SER A 58 67.82 21.11 -84.07
N ASP A 59 68.06 19.80 -84.05
CA ASP A 59 68.94 19.10 -84.98
C ASP A 59 68.37 17.74 -85.43
N GLY A 60 67.43 17.18 -84.69
CA GLY A 60 66.66 15.98 -85.04
C GLY A 60 65.13 16.19 -85.03
N SER A 61 64.43 15.26 -84.42
CA SER A 61 62.98 15.18 -84.27
C SER A 61 62.59 14.41 -83.01
N VAL A 62 61.54 14.86 -82.32
CA VAL A 62 61.06 14.26 -81.06
C VAL A 62 60.47 12.87 -81.32
N ALA A 63 61.15 11.81 -80.88
CA ALA A 63 60.71 10.44 -81.06
C ALA A 63 59.67 9.99 -80.02
N THR A 64 59.75 10.50 -78.78
CA THR A 64 58.78 10.19 -77.72
C THR A 64 58.49 11.38 -76.82
N ARG A 65 57.27 11.41 -76.28
CA ARG A 65 56.81 12.32 -75.23
C ARG A 65 55.91 11.55 -74.26
N THR A 66 56.05 11.84 -72.98
CA THR A 66 55.24 11.24 -71.89
C THR A 66 54.95 12.28 -70.84
N VAL A 67 53.75 12.24 -70.24
CA VAL A 67 53.45 12.94 -68.98
C VAL A 67 53.21 11.93 -67.88
N LYS A 68 53.57 12.27 -66.65
CA LYS A 68 53.21 11.54 -65.45
C LYS A 68 52.88 12.54 -64.33
N GLN A 69 51.77 12.34 -63.61
CA GLN A 69 51.54 13.04 -62.35
C GLN A 69 52.51 12.53 -61.27
N THR A 70 53.20 13.45 -60.60
CA THR A 70 54.21 13.17 -59.58
C THR A 70 53.79 13.57 -58.17
N GLU A 71 52.81 14.47 -58.04
CA GLU A 71 52.33 14.99 -56.74
C GLU A 71 50.85 15.41 -56.84
N GLY A 72 50.18 15.47 -55.70
CA GLY A 72 48.76 15.83 -55.57
C GLY A 72 47.77 14.67 -55.78
N PRO A 73 46.46 14.91 -55.54
CA PRO A 73 45.38 13.96 -55.80
C PRO A 73 45.27 13.62 -57.29
N GLU A 74 44.92 12.37 -57.61
CA GLU A 74 44.88 11.86 -58.99
C GLU A 74 43.87 12.63 -59.85
N VAL A 75 44.36 13.26 -60.92
CA VAL A 75 43.51 14.04 -61.83
C VAL A 75 42.85 13.16 -62.89
N ILE A 76 41.62 13.48 -63.25
CA ILE A 76 40.83 12.67 -64.19
C ILE A 76 41.20 13.02 -65.65
N ASP A 77 41.23 12.03 -66.53
CA ASP A 77 41.50 12.18 -67.98
C ASP A 77 42.80 12.92 -68.38
N LEU A 78 43.88 12.71 -67.60
CA LEU A 78 45.21 13.28 -67.87
C LEU A 78 45.74 12.90 -69.27
N THR A 79 45.92 13.89 -70.14
CA THR A 79 46.17 13.69 -71.58
C THR A 79 47.21 14.66 -72.15
N LEU A 80 48.32 14.15 -72.71
CA LEU A 80 49.35 14.95 -73.41
C LEU A 80 49.29 14.70 -74.92
N SER A 81 49.25 15.79 -75.70
CA SER A 81 49.03 15.81 -77.15
C SER A 81 49.93 16.85 -77.86
N ASP A 82 49.94 16.89 -79.20
CA ASP A 82 50.56 17.98 -79.97
C ASP A 82 49.96 19.36 -79.66
N SER A 83 48.73 19.40 -79.16
CA SER A 83 48.01 20.60 -78.73
C SER A 83 48.31 21.03 -77.28
N GLY A 84 48.93 20.17 -76.47
CA GLY A 84 49.21 20.44 -75.06
C GLY A 84 48.71 19.36 -74.09
N LEU A 85 48.61 19.75 -72.82
CA LEU A 85 48.22 18.92 -71.67
C LEU A 85 46.82 19.32 -71.18
N SER A 86 45.97 18.33 -70.85
CA SER A 86 44.65 18.54 -70.24
C SER A 86 44.28 17.50 -69.19
N PHE A 87 43.41 17.87 -68.25
CA PHE A 87 42.83 17.01 -67.22
C PHE A 87 41.55 17.65 -66.64
N ILE A 88 40.78 16.91 -65.85
CA ILE A 88 39.72 17.45 -64.96
C ILE A 88 40.28 17.50 -63.54
N ALA A 89 40.14 18.65 -62.89
CA ALA A 89 40.55 18.87 -61.51
C ALA A 89 39.79 17.94 -60.56
N PRO A 90 40.48 17.19 -59.67
CA PRO A 90 39.83 16.38 -58.65
C PRO A 90 39.16 17.27 -57.59
N GLU A 91 38.34 16.64 -56.78
CA GLU A 91 37.71 17.21 -55.58
C GLU A 91 38.70 17.24 -54.42
N VAL A 92 38.76 18.34 -53.66
CA VAL A 92 39.79 18.59 -52.64
C VAL A 92 39.23 19.33 -51.42
N SER A 93 39.51 18.82 -50.22
CA SER A 93 39.10 19.47 -48.95
C SER A 93 39.90 20.73 -48.59
N GLU A 94 41.02 20.99 -49.29
CA GLU A 94 41.80 22.22 -49.17
C GLU A 94 42.56 22.54 -50.48
N ASP A 95 43.02 23.79 -50.62
CA ASP A 95 43.81 24.27 -51.78
C ASP A 95 45.07 23.42 -52.06
N THR A 96 44.97 22.47 -52.99
CA THR A 96 45.97 21.41 -53.17
C THR A 96 46.69 21.48 -54.52
N ASN A 97 48.02 21.38 -54.53
CA ASN A 97 48.80 21.34 -55.77
C ASN A 97 48.77 19.95 -56.43
N VAL A 98 48.55 19.92 -57.75
CA VAL A 98 48.83 18.77 -58.61
C VAL A 98 50.06 19.07 -59.48
N VAL A 99 51.01 18.15 -59.55
CA VAL A 99 52.29 18.35 -60.25
C VAL A 99 52.51 17.26 -61.29
N PHE A 100 52.91 17.66 -62.50
CA PHE A 100 53.15 16.79 -63.65
C PHE A 100 54.60 16.90 -64.11
N LEU A 101 55.27 15.77 -64.29
CA LEU A 101 56.54 15.66 -64.99
C LEU A 101 56.27 15.30 -66.46
N ILE A 102 56.76 16.14 -67.37
CA ILE A 102 56.70 15.95 -68.82
C ILE A 102 58.12 15.58 -69.27
N SER A 103 58.28 14.42 -69.90
CA SER A 103 59.57 13.90 -70.39
C SER A 103 59.54 13.73 -71.92
N ALA A 104 60.63 14.06 -72.59
CA ALA A 104 60.82 13.91 -74.03
C ALA A 104 62.13 13.21 -74.38
N THR A 105 62.16 12.48 -75.50
CA THR A 105 63.38 11.92 -76.10
C THR A 105 63.39 12.23 -77.60
N ASP A 106 64.54 12.65 -78.14
CA ASP A 106 64.77 12.82 -79.58
C ASP A 106 64.99 11.48 -80.31
N ASN A 107 65.33 11.52 -81.61
CA ASN A 107 65.57 10.33 -82.43
C ASN A 107 66.92 9.64 -82.25
N ASP A 108 67.91 10.30 -81.63
CA ASP A 108 69.28 9.78 -81.48
C ASP A 108 69.58 9.33 -80.03
N GLY A 109 68.80 9.79 -79.06
CA GLY A 109 68.62 9.19 -77.73
C GLY A 109 68.66 10.14 -76.53
N ASP A 110 68.92 11.44 -76.71
CA ASP A 110 69.00 12.37 -75.57
C ASP A 110 67.61 12.82 -75.10
N LYS A 111 67.58 13.38 -73.87
CA LYS A 111 66.34 13.60 -73.12
C LYS A 111 66.30 14.94 -72.43
N ALA A 112 65.08 15.44 -72.27
CA ALA A 112 64.75 16.54 -71.40
C ALA A 112 63.47 16.24 -70.60
N GLU A 113 63.37 16.86 -69.43
CA GLU A 113 62.20 16.77 -68.56
C GLU A 113 61.84 18.17 -68.02
N SER A 114 60.55 18.42 -67.79
CA SER A 114 60.03 19.67 -67.23
C SER A 114 58.86 19.41 -66.30
N SER A 115 58.82 20.11 -65.15
CA SER A 115 57.77 19.99 -64.14
C SER A 115 56.77 21.14 -64.24
N VAL A 116 55.48 20.83 -64.26
CA VAL A 116 54.36 21.81 -64.24
C VAL A 116 53.52 21.58 -62.99
N SER A 117 53.17 22.65 -62.28
CA SER A 117 52.30 22.61 -61.08
C SER A 117 51.06 23.46 -61.30
N VAL A 118 49.90 22.97 -60.84
CA VAL A 118 48.62 23.69 -60.84
C VAL A 118 48.01 23.57 -59.43
N THR A 119 47.63 24.68 -58.81
CA THR A 119 46.89 24.66 -57.53
C THR A 119 45.40 24.48 -57.80
N ILE A 120 44.83 23.35 -57.36
CA ILE A 120 43.39 23.15 -57.36
C ILE A 120 42.79 23.96 -56.21
N LYS A 121 41.72 24.73 -56.47
CA LYS A 121 41.00 25.52 -55.47
C LYS A 121 39.76 24.80 -54.97
N GLN A 122 39.61 24.74 -53.65
CA GLN A 122 38.41 24.21 -53.00
C GLN A 122 37.22 25.18 -53.17
N VAL A 123 36.00 24.65 -53.23
CA VAL A 123 34.74 25.38 -53.40
C VAL A 123 33.67 24.82 -52.45
N ASN A 124 33.73 25.30 -51.20
CA ASN A 124 32.74 25.15 -50.11
C ASN A 124 31.31 24.84 -50.59
N GLN A 125 30.73 23.72 -50.13
CA GLN A 125 29.34 23.33 -50.37
C GLN A 125 28.48 23.68 -49.14
N ALA A 126 27.16 23.54 -49.20
CA ALA A 126 26.30 23.80 -48.03
C ALA A 126 26.09 22.50 -47.25
N PRO A 127 26.00 22.51 -45.90
CA PRO A 127 25.70 21.32 -45.12
C PRO A 127 24.41 20.62 -45.56
N GLU A 128 24.43 19.29 -45.63
CA GLU A 128 23.23 18.47 -45.78
C GLU A 128 22.50 18.37 -44.44
N LEU A 129 21.19 18.63 -44.43
CA LEU A 129 20.33 18.49 -43.25
C LEU A 129 19.03 17.76 -43.63
N THR A 130 18.71 16.67 -42.94
CA THR A 130 17.51 15.87 -43.20
C THR A 130 16.51 15.96 -42.04
N GLY A 131 15.29 16.39 -42.33
CA GLY A 131 14.15 16.41 -41.41
C GLY A 131 13.42 15.06 -41.32
N GLY A 132 12.27 15.03 -40.64
CA GLY A 132 11.55 13.79 -40.37
C GLY A 132 10.05 13.98 -40.12
N ALA A 133 9.34 12.87 -39.95
CA ALA A 133 7.93 12.84 -39.55
C ALA A 133 7.75 11.80 -38.45
N TYR A 134 7.14 12.20 -37.34
CA TYR A 134 7.01 11.41 -36.12
C TYR A 134 5.61 11.51 -35.55
N ASN A 135 5.24 10.50 -34.75
CA ASN A 135 4.09 10.57 -33.87
C ASN A 135 4.58 10.72 -32.42
N VAL A 136 3.79 11.36 -31.57
CA VAL A 136 3.96 11.37 -30.11
C VAL A 136 2.63 11.01 -29.45
N GLU A 137 2.66 10.16 -28.44
CA GLU A 137 1.45 9.80 -27.69
C GLU A 137 0.96 10.98 -26.83
N PHE A 138 -0.33 10.97 -26.51
CA PHE A 138 -0.98 12.05 -25.78
C PHE A 138 -0.34 12.28 -24.40
N ASN A 139 0.05 13.53 -24.12
CA ASN A 139 0.80 13.95 -22.93
C ASN A 139 2.19 13.30 -22.71
N ASP A 140 2.74 12.53 -23.67
CA ASP A 140 4.10 11.97 -23.60
C ASP A 140 5.14 12.87 -24.35
N THR A 141 6.43 12.52 -24.26
CA THR A 141 7.54 13.24 -24.89
C THR A 141 8.19 12.45 -26.02
N LEU A 142 8.61 13.14 -27.08
CA LEU A 142 9.29 12.54 -28.23
C LEU A 142 10.78 12.91 -28.23
N GLU A 143 11.65 11.91 -28.37
CA GLU A 143 13.06 12.12 -28.71
C GLU A 143 13.34 11.79 -30.18
N PHE A 144 14.07 12.66 -30.87
CA PHE A 144 14.52 12.44 -32.25
C PHE A 144 15.89 13.05 -32.50
N THR A 145 16.55 12.62 -33.57
CA THR A 145 17.91 13.04 -33.95
C THR A 145 17.90 13.55 -35.39
N LEU A 146 18.54 14.69 -35.65
CA LEU A 146 18.73 15.22 -37.00
C LEU A 146 20.02 14.70 -37.61
N ASP A 147 19.95 14.23 -38.85
CA ASP A 147 21.14 13.89 -39.62
C ASP A 147 21.65 15.16 -40.33
N ALA A 148 22.75 15.71 -39.80
CA ALA A 148 23.45 16.88 -40.32
C ALA A 148 24.88 16.51 -40.71
N LYS A 149 25.26 16.74 -41.96
CA LYS A 149 26.60 16.44 -42.49
C LYS A 149 27.14 17.58 -43.34
N ASP A 150 28.46 17.61 -43.45
CA ASP A 150 29.20 18.55 -44.27
C ASP A 150 30.15 17.74 -45.16
N ALA A 151 30.33 18.15 -46.42
CA ALA A 151 31.12 17.40 -47.40
C ALA A 151 32.62 17.69 -47.29
N GLU A 152 32.96 18.90 -46.86
CA GLU A 152 34.33 19.39 -46.65
C GLU A 152 34.87 18.95 -45.28
N GLY A 153 33.96 18.77 -44.31
CA GLY A 153 34.25 18.42 -42.91
C GLY A 153 34.17 19.61 -41.96
N ASP A 154 33.53 20.72 -42.37
CA ASP A 154 33.44 21.96 -41.61
C ASP A 154 32.47 21.88 -40.41
N ALA A 155 32.60 22.84 -39.49
CA ALA A 155 31.97 22.81 -38.17
C ALA A 155 30.50 23.27 -38.20
N ILE A 156 29.58 22.34 -38.47
CA ILE A 156 28.14 22.61 -38.56
C ILE A 156 27.57 23.18 -37.25
N THR A 157 26.89 24.33 -37.37
CA THR A 157 26.03 24.92 -36.34
C THR A 157 24.57 24.73 -36.73
N VAL A 158 23.77 24.08 -35.88
CA VAL A 158 22.32 23.91 -36.07
C VAL A 158 21.53 24.88 -35.18
N THR A 159 20.48 25.47 -35.72
CA THR A 159 19.56 26.41 -35.06
C THR A 159 18.11 26.05 -35.35
N TYR A 160 17.16 26.51 -34.55
CA TYR A 160 15.73 26.22 -34.74
C TYR A 160 14.80 27.39 -34.38
N GLU A 161 13.63 27.45 -35.04
CA GLU A 161 12.55 28.35 -34.63
C GLU A 161 11.85 27.82 -33.36
N PRO A 162 11.33 28.69 -32.46
CA PRO A 162 10.58 28.23 -31.29
C PRO A 162 9.30 27.46 -31.71
N PRO A 163 8.99 26.32 -31.07
CA PRO A 163 7.71 25.62 -31.25
C PRO A 163 6.49 26.48 -30.87
N LEU A 164 5.32 26.07 -31.37
CA LEU A 164 4.02 26.72 -31.18
C LEU A 164 3.08 25.92 -30.26
N SER A 165 3.25 24.60 -30.21
CA SER A 165 2.35 23.63 -29.58
C SER A 165 3.02 22.77 -28.49
N GLY A 166 4.25 23.12 -28.09
CA GLY A 166 5.04 22.45 -27.06
C GLY A 166 6.37 23.15 -26.79
N ASP A 167 7.25 22.51 -26.04
CA ASP A 167 8.65 22.91 -25.78
C ASP A 167 9.63 22.01 -26.54
N LEU A 168 10.77 22.57 -26.99
CA LEU A 168 11.82 21.84 -27.69
C LEU A 168 13.20 22.09 -27.05
N THR A 169 13.84 21.01 -26.62
CA THR A 169 15.15 21.04 -25.95
C THR A 169 16.19 20.23 -26.71
N LEU A 170 17.38 20.79 -26.93
CA LEU A 170 18.55 20.03 -27.40
C LEU A 170 19.11 19.24 -26.21
N ILE A 171 19.14 17.91 -26.31
CA ILE A 171 19.61 17.03 -25.22
C ILE A 171 21.03 16.49 -25.46
N ASP A 172 21.46 16.35 -26.73
CA ASP A 172 22.87 16.09 -27.08
C ASP A 172 23.24 16.86 -28.37
N GLY A 173 24.13 17.85 -28.23
CA GLY A 173 24.64 18.67 -29.33
C GLY A 173 25.78 18.04 -30.14
N SER A 174 26.28 16.87 -29.76
CA SER A 174 27.24 16.09 -30.54
C SER A 174 26.57 15.16 -31.55
N THR A 175 25.36 14.69 -31.24
CA THR A 175 24.52 13.89 -32.14
C THR A 175 23.40 14.69 -32.81
N GLN A 176 23.11 15.92 -32.37
CA GLN A 176 21.91 16.70 -32.73
C GLN A 176 20.62 15.98 -32.36
N THR A 177 20.56 15.48 -31.12
CA THR A 177 19.38 14.83 -30.53
C THR A 177 18.58 15.84 -29.71
N TYR A 178 17.27 15.89 -29.95
CA TYR A 178 16.30 16.80 -29.34
C TYR A 178 15.19 16.02 -28.63
N ARG A 179 14.64 16.61 -27.56
CA ARG A 179 13.39 16.19 -26.93
C ARG A 179 12.32 17.26 -27.13
N TYR A 180 11.19 16.87 -27.69
CA TYR A 180 9.97 17.66 -27.82
C TYR A 180 8.94 17.21 -26.77
N THR A 181 8.34 18.18 -26.09
CA THR A 181 7.28 17.98 -25.11
C THR A 181 6.05 18.78 -25.55
N PRO A 182 4.94 18.17 -25.98
CA PRO A 182 3.71 18.88 -26.29
C PRO A 182 3.20 19.71 -25.09
N HIS A 183 2.51 20.82 -25.35
CA HIS A 183 1.72 21.48 -24.32
C HIS A 183 0.65 20.51 -23.80
N LYS A 184 0.47 20.45 -22.47
CA LYS A 184 -0.50 19.53 -21.83
C LYS A 184 -1.88 19.64 -22.48
N ASN A 185 -2.48 18.50 -22.81
CA ASN A 185 -3.77 18.36 -23.50
C ASN A 185 -3.84 18.91 -24.94
N SER A 186 -2.71 19.21 -25.60
CA SER A 186 -2.71 19.62 -27.01
C SER A 186 -2.91 18.43 -27.95
N THR A 187 -3.89 18.51 -28.86
CA THR A 187 -4.06 17.61 -30.01
C THR A 187 -3.58 18.24 -31.32
N ASN A 188 -2.87 19.36 -31.26
CA ASN A 188 -2.39 20.08 -32.44
C ASN A 188 -1.10 19.45 -33.00
N ARG A 189 -1.07 19.24 -34.33
CA ARG A 189 0.16 18.96 -35.08
C ARG A 189 1.17 20.10 -34.92
N GLU A 190 2.43 19.75 -34.75
CA GLU A 190 3.56 20.68 -34.73
C GLU A 190 4.42 20.57 -36.01
N VAL A 191 5.05 21.68 -36.40
CA VAL A 191 6.01 21.77 -37.51
C VAL A 191 7.25 22.51 -37.01
N LEU A 192 8.23 21.75 -36.54
CA LEU A 192 9.51 22.29 -36.07
C LEU A 192 10.40 22.65 -37.28
N ARG A 193 11.15 23.74 -37.17
CA ARG A 193 12.02 24.25 -38.24
C ARG A 193 13.46 24.36 -37.80
N PHE A 194 14.35 23.80 -38.60
CA PHE A 194 15.77 23.76 -38.36
C PHE A 194 16.56 24.37 -39.51
N SER A 195 17.67 25.03 -39.19
CA SER A 195 18.65 25.52 -40.15
C SER A 195 20.07 25.15 -39.70
N ALA A 196 20.85 24.57 -40.61
CA ALA A 196 22.24 24.18 -40.41
C ALA A 196 23.17 25.04 -41.27
N THR A 197 24.32 25.45 -40.72
CA THR A 197 25.31 26.28 -41.42
C THR A 197 26.74 25.92 -41.00
N ASP A 198 27.66 26.00 -41.96
CA ASP A 198 29.12 25.92 -41.82
C ASP A 198 29.76 27.27 -41.40
N GLY A 199 29.00 28.37 -41.47
CA GLY A 199 29.46 29.76 -41.29
C GLY A 199 29.54 30.60 -42.58
N ALA A 200 29.32 30.01 -43.75
CA ALA A 200 29.34 30.63 -45.08
C ALA A 200 28.05 30.38 -45.89
N LEU A 201 27.52 29.16 -45.86
CA LEU A 201 26.32 28.67 -46.53
C LEU A 201 25.36 28.01 -45.51
N SER A 202 24.12 27.72 -45.92
CA SER A 202 23.10 27.20 -45.00
C SER A 202 21.99 26.42 -45.69
N THR A 203 21.46 25.40 -45.01
CA THR A 203 20.35 24.54 -45.46
C THR A 203 19.23 24.53 -44.39
N GLU A 204 17.98 24.39 -44.81
CA GLU A 204 16.80 24.34 -43.93
C GLU A 204 16.06 23.00 -44.04
N ALA A 205 15.46 22.55 -42.94
CA ALA A 205 14.61 21.35 -42.89
C ALA A 205 13.44 21.51 -41.91
N GLU A 206 12.31 20.85 -42.19
CA GLU A 206 11.15 20.77 -41.29
C GLU A 206 11.04 19.37 -40.65
N VAL A 207 10.62 19.31 -39.38
CA VAL A 207 10.22 18.07 -38.69
C VAL A 207 8.74 18.17 -38.34
N LEU A 208 7.96 17.20 -38.81
CA LEU A 208 6.53 17.08 -38.56
C LEU A 208 6.28 16.20 -37.34
N ILE A 209 5.45 16.66 -36.40
CA ILE A 209 5.03 15.85 -35.25
C ILE A 209 3.51 15.85 -35.17
N ASP A 210 2.90 14.68 -35.35
CA ASP A 210 1.49 14.43 -35.08
C ASP A 210 1.31 13.92 -33.63
N VAL A 211 0.38 14.51 -32.89
CA VAL A 211 -0.09 13.89 -31.64
C VAL A 211 -1.07 12.77 -32.00
N VAL A 212 -0.92 11.62 -31.35
CA VAL A 212 -1.82 10.47 -31.42
C VAL A 212 -2.21 10.04 -30.01
N ASP A 213 -3.23 9.20 -29.89
CA ASP A 213 -3.71 8.68 -28.61
C ASP A 213 -4.11 7.20 -28.77
N THR A 214 -3.14 6.31 -28.63
CA THR A 214 -3.35 4.85 -28.73
C THR A 214 -3.68 4.20 -27.38
N SER A 215 -3.77 5.01 -26.32
CA SER A 215 -4.38 4.70 -25.02
C SER A 215 -5.83 4.23 -25.19
N ALA A 216 -6.31 3.41 -24.26
CA ALA A 216 -7.74 3.15 -24.09
C ALA A 216 -8.22 3.92 -22.85
N PRO A 217 -9.34 4.65 -22.94
CA PRO A 217 -9.78 5.55 -21.87
C PRO A 217 -10.13 4.77 -20.60
N GLN A 218 -9.60 5.21 -19.47
CA GLN A 218 -9.81 4.61 -18.15
C GLN A 218 -10.68 5.52 -17.28
N LEU A 219 -11.64 4.93 -16.57
CA LEU A 219 -12.39 5.65 -15.54
C LEU A 219 -11.49 5.85 -14.31
N LEU A 220 -11.14 7.11 -14.02
CA LEU A 220 -10.36 7.50 -12.85
C LEU A 220 -11.20 7.56 -11.56
N SER A 221 -12.46 7.99 -11.68
CA SER A 221 -13.38 8.09 -10.55
C SER A 221 -14.83 8.18 -11.01
N SER A 222 -15.76 7.73 -10.17
CA SER A 222 -17.21 7.90 -10.35
C SER A 222 -17.85 8.47 -9.10
N HIS A 223 -18.92 9.23 -9.27
CA HIS A 223 -19.84 9.62 -8.21
C HIS A 223 -21.27 9.26 -8.66
N PRO A 224 -22.02 8.40 -7.95
CA PRO A 224 -21.58 7.60 -6.81
C PRO A 224 -20.44 6.65 -7.17
N GLU A 225 -19.69 6.20 -6.15
CA GLU A 225 -18.76 5.08 -6.28
C GLU A 225 -19.55 3.75 -6.31
N SER A 226 -18.94 2.67 -6.78
CA SER A 226 -19.64 1.38 -6.83
C SER A 226 -19.95 0.86 -5.43
N ASN A 227 -21.16 0.32 -5.27
CA ASN A 227 -21.79 -0.09 -4.02
C ASN A 227 -22.08 1.07 -3.03
N THR A 228 -22.26 2.30 -3.52
CA THR A 228 -22.75 3.42 -2.69
C THR A 228 -24.20 3.19 -2.23
N THR A 229 -24.42 3.31 -0.92
CA THR A 229 -25.71 3.55 -0.29
C THR A 229 -25.48 4.45 0.94
N PRO A 230 -26.35 5.43 1.23
CA PRO A 230 -27.46 5.90 0.37
C PRO A 230 -26.95 6.91 -0.68
N PHE A 231 -27.44 6.82 -1.92
CA PHE A 231 -27.21 7.88 -2.92
C PHE A 231 -28.43 8.80 -3.04
N SER A 232 -28.22 10.11 -2.98
CA SER A 232 -29.32 11.08 -3.04
C SER A 232 -30.02 11.08 -4.41
N THR A 233 -31.35 11.12 -4.42
CA THR A 233 -32.17 11.13 -5.65
C THR A 233 -32.09 12.43 -6.47
N THR A 234 -31.36 13.44 -5.95
CA THR A 234 -31.16 14.75 -6.58
C THR A 234 -29.71 15.09 -6.88
N ASP A 235 -28.75 14.23 -6.51
CA ASP A 235 -27.32 14.53 -6.67
C ASP A 235 -26.85 14.22 -8.10
N GLU A 236 -25.78 14.88 -8.53
CA GLU A 236 -25.27 14.76 -9.89
C GLU A 236 -24.49 13.45 -10.06
N LEU A 237 -24.76 12.71 -11.14
CA LEU A 237 -23.94 11.54 -11.49
C LEU A 237 -22.70 12.03 -12.24
N VAL A 238 -21.50 11.70 -11.77
CA VAL A 238 -20.24 12.21 -12.34
C VAL A 238 -19.31 11.06 -12.72
N LEU A 239 -18.72 11.12 -13.92
CA LEU A 239 -17.69 10.21 -14.39
C LEU A 239 -16.45 11.01 -14.81
N ARG A 240 -15.25 10.57 -14.45
CA ARG A 240 -13.98 11.19 -14.85
C ARG A 240 -13.07 10.20 -15.56
N PHE A 241 -12.53 10.60 -16.70
CA PHE A 241 -11.59 9.83 -17.51
C PHE A 241 -10.22 10.51 -17.59
N ASP A 242 -9.17 9.73 -17.82
CA ASP A 242 -7.80 10.19 -18.09
C ASP A 242 -7.65 10.80 -19.50
N ASP A 243 -8.21 10.12 -20.50
CA ASP A 243 -8.20 10.57 -21.89
C ASP A 243 -9.16 11.74 -22.16
N ASN A 244 -8.89 12.48 -23.24
CA ASN A 244 -9.87 13.37 -23.83
C ASN A 244 -10.83 12.58 -24.74
N MET A 245 -12.14 12.74 -24.55
CA MET A 245 -13.13 11.80 -25.10
C MET A 245 -13.71 12.23 -26.45
N SER A 246 -14.10 11.25 -27.29
CA SER A 246 -14.79 11.54 -28.54
C SER A 246 -16.21 12.07 -28.30
N ALA A 247 -16.57 13.16 -28.97
CA ALA A 247 -17.93 13.68 -28.98
C ALA A 247 -18.93 12.79 -29.75
N SER A 248 -18.48 11.78 -30.51
CA SER A 248 -19.33 11.00 -31.43
C SER A 248 -20.35 10.11 -30.74
N TRP A 249 -20.03 9.56 -29.57
CA TRP A 249 -20.93 8.69 -28.80
C TRP A 249 -21.76 9.46 -27.77
N VAL A 250 -21.32 10.66 -27.36
CA VAL A 250 -22.03 11.51 -26.37
C VAL A 250 -23.39 11.96 -26.89
N THR A 251 -23.61 11.99 -28.20
CA THR A 251 -24.94 12.24 -28.79
C THR A 251 -25.91 11.05 -28.73
N GLU A 252 -25.46 9.88 -28.25
CA GLU A 252 -26.24 8.63 -28.23
C GLU A 252 -26.32 7.99 -26.82
N ILE A 253 -25.96 8.70 -25.76
CA ILE A 253 -26.08 8.23 -24.35
C ILE A 253 -27.39 8.70 -23.70
N GLY A 254 -27.83 8.01 -22.64
CA GLY A 254 -29.08 8.34 -21.94
C GLY A 254 -30.36 7.98 -22.72
N THR A 255 -30.29 6.97 -23.59
CA THR A 255 -31.42 6.46 -24.40
C THR A 255 -32.41 5.63 -23.57
N PRO A 256 -33.74 5.76 -23.77
CA PRO A 256 -34.74 4.84 -23.20
C PRO A 256 -34.51 3.36 -23.53
N GLU A 257 -33.83 3.05 -24.63
CA GLU A 257 -33.63 1.70 -25.17
C GLU A 257 -32.40 0.95 -24.61
N CYS A 258 -31.65 1.51 -23.66
CA CYS A 258 -30.41 0.92 -23.12
C CYS A 258 -29.39 0.50 -24.20
N ASN A 259 -29.14 1.34 -25.20
CA ASN A 259 -28.22 1.04 -26.31
C ASN A 259 -27.06 2.04 -26.49
N GLY A 260 -27.03 3.15 -25.74
CA GLY A 260 -25.93 4.10 -25.73
C GLY A 260 -24.62 3.58 -25.12
N ALA A 261 -23.53 4.34 -25.32
CA ALA A 261 -22.21 4.03 -24.77
C ALA A 261 -22.11 4.20 -23.23
N ILE A 262 -22.97 5.06 -22.66
CA ILE A 262 -23.20 5.19 -21.22
C ILE A 262 -24.70 5.07 -20.97
N GLN A 263 -25.07 4.24 -20.00
CA GLN A 263 -26.45 3.83 -19.74
C GLN A 263 -26.72 3.90 -18.23
N LEU A 264 -27.92 4.31 -17.84
CA LEU A 264 -28.37 4.27 -16.45
C LEU A 264 -29.63 3.41 -16.40
N ARG A 265 -29.56 2.26 -15.73
CA ARG A 265 -30.64 1.26 -15.68
C ARG A 265 -31.11 1.05 -14.26
N LYS A 266 -32.42 1.03 -14.03
CA LYS A 266 -33.01 0.61 -12.76
C LYS A 266 -33.10 -0.92 -12.73
N VAL A 267 -32.61 -1.56 -11.67
CA VAL A 267 -32.43 -3.02 -11.66
C VAL A 267 -33.76 -3.77 -11.57
N SER A 268 -34.70 -3.29 -10.75
CA SER A 268 -35.98 -3.96 -10.40
C SER A 268 -36.88 -4.27 -11.59
N ASP A 269 -36.83 -3.46 -12.64
CA ASP A 269 -37.70 -3.51 -13.82
C ASP A 269 -36.92 -3.41 -15.14
N GLN A 270 -35.58 -3.33 -15.05
CA GLN A 270 -34.64 -3.18 -16.17
C GLN A 270 -34.91 -1.95 -17.06
N THR A 271 -35.60 -0.93 -16.54
CA THR A 271 -35.87 0.31 -17.30
C THR A 271 -34.63 1.21 -17.37
N CYS A 272 -34.35 1.78 -18.54
CA CYS A 272 -33.35 2.84 -18.64
C CYS A 272 -33.94 4.21 -18.27
N VAL A 273 -33.16 4.97 -17.49
CA VAL A 273 -33.43 6.35 -17.11
C VAL A 273 -32.80 7.28 -18.15
N PRO A 274 -33.59 8.08 -18.87
CA PRO A 274 -33.03 9.08 -19.78
C PRO A 274 -32.37 10.21 -19.00
N PHE A 275 -31.19 10.64 -19.43
CA PHE A 275 -30.44 11.74 -18.85
C PHE A 275 -29.90 12.69 -19.92
N SER A 276 -29.64 13.93 -19.51
CA SER A 276 -28.87 14.92 -20.26
C SER A 276 -27.44 14.96 -19.74
N VAL A 277 -26.49 15.53 -20.51
CA VAL A 277 -25.07 15.48 -20.15
C VAL A 277 -24.40 16.85 -20.28
N GLY A 278 -23.80 17.29 -19.18
CA GLY A 278 -22.81 18.35 -19.13
C GLY A 278 -21.39 17.79 -19.34
N GLN A 279 -20.51 18.61 -19.91
CA GLN A 279 -19.11 18.25 -20.14
C GLN A 279 -18.20 19.34 -19.58
N ALA A 280 -17.12 18.94 -18.90
CA ALA A 280 -16.04 19.82 -18.48
C ALA A 280 -14.69 19.13 -18.70
N GLN A 281 -13.69 19.90 -19.15
CA GLN A 281 -12.31 19.43 -19.27
C GLN A 281 -11.47 20.26 -18.30
N GLU A 282 -11.02 19.64 -17.21
CA GLU A 282 -10.31 20.31 -16.11
C GLU A 282 -9.00 19.56 -15.83
N ASP A 283 -7.88 20.31 -15.74
CA ASP A 283 -6.54 19.86 -15.33
C ASP A 283 -5.96 18.57 -15.96
N ALA A 284 -6.51 18.14 -17.10
CA ALA A 284 -6.23 16.88 -17.84
C ALA A 284 -7.05 15.64 -17.43
N HIS A 285 -8.25 15.84 -16.90
CA HIS A 285 -9.28 14.80 -16.84
C HIS A 285 -10.53 15.27 -17.61
N PHE A 286 -11.19 14.34 -18.30
CA PHE A 286 -12.46 14.61 -18.96
C PHE A 286 -13.62 14.24 -18.03
N THR A 287 -14.40 15.24 -17.61
CA THR A 287 -15.51 15.07 -16.67
C THR A 287 -16.85 15.09 -17.42
N LEU A 288 -17.66 14.06 -17.23
CA LEU A 288 -19.06 14.01 -17.62
C LEU A 288 -19.95 14.16 -16.39
N THR A 289 -20.86 15.12 -16.43
CA THR A 289 -21.95 15.26 -15.46
C THR A 289 -23.24 14.77 -16.13
N LEU A 290 -23.78 13.64 -15.67
CA LEU A 290 -25.03 13.07 -16.16
C LEU A 290 -26.17 13.56 -15.25
N LEU A 291 -27.17 14.21 -15.86
CA LEU A 291 -28.31 14.82 -15.19
C LEU A 291 -29.58 14.08 -15.62
N PRO A 292 -30.13 13.17 -14.79
CA PRO A 292 -31.40 12.49 -15.04
C PRO A 292 -32.52 13.47 -15.43
N ASN A 293 -33.27 13.15 -16.49
CA ASN A 293 -34.33 14.03 -17.01
C ASN A 293 -35.55 14.10 -16.07
N GLU A 294 -35.69 13.10 -15.20
CA GLU A 294 -36.59 13.06 -14.04
C GLU A 294 -35.79 12.57 -12.84
N SER A 295 -36.13 13.00 -11.62
CA SER A 295 -35.44 12.57 -10.39
C SER A 295 -35.49 11.05 -10.22
N LEU A 296 -34.41 10.48 -9.67
CA LEU A 296 -34.36 9.04 -9.43
C LEU A 296 -35.41 8.62 -8.38
N GLN A 297 -35.91 7.40 -8.49
CA GLN A 297 -36.85 6.86 -7.50
C GLN A 297 -36.09 6.54 -6.20
N ALA A 298 -36.70 6.81 -5.04
CA ALA A 298 -36.16 6.42 -3.74
C ALA A 298 -36.14 4.89 -3.56
N SER A 299 -35.38 4.40 -2.59
CA SER A 299 -35.28 2.97 -2.22
C SER A 299 -35.02 2.04 -3.43
N SER A 300 -34.20 2.46 -4.41
CA SER A 300 -34.08 1.80 -5.72
C SER A 300 -32.63 1.57 -6.12
N GLN A 301 -32.30 0.34 -6.54
CA GLN A 301 -31.00 0.01 -7.12
C GLN A 301 -30.91 0.46 -8.58
N TYR A 302 -29.78 1.07 -8.91
CA TYR A 302 -29.40 1.48 -10.26
C TYR A 302 -28.01 0.94 -10.64
N GLU A 303 -27.86 0.66 -11.94
CA GLU A 303 -26.60 0.34 -12.62
C GLU A 303 -26.26 1.51 -13.56
N LEU A 304 -25.13 2.18 -13.32
CA LEU A 304 -24.51 3.08 -14.28
C LEU A 304 -23.45 2.29 -15.07
N ILE A 305 -23.76 2.02 -16.33
CA ILE A 305 -23.00 1.13 -17.22
C ILE A 305 -22.22 1.97 -18.23
N ILE A 306 -20.92 1.71 -18.33
CA ILE A 306 -19.97 2.33 -19.27
C ILE A 306 -19.52 1.20 -20.21
N THR A 307 -19.79 1.30 -21.51
CA THR A 307 -19.53 0.20 -22.46
C THR A 307 -18.23 0.35 -23.23
N ASP A 308 -17.80 -0.71 -23.91
CA ASP A 308 -16.66 -0.73 -24.86
C ASP A 308 -16.88 0.14 -26.12
N ALA A 309 -18.08 0.71 -26.30
CA ALA A 309 -18.34 1.74 -27.31
C ALA A 309 -17.85 3.14 -26.89
N VAL A 310 -17.50 3.35 -25.61
CA VAL A 310 -16.82 4.56 -25.14
C VAL A 310 -15.42 4.63 -25.75
N THR A 311 -15.11 5.75 -26.39
CA THR A 311 -13.86 5.96 -27.14
C THR A 311 -13.20 7.30 -26.83
N ASN A 312 -11.86 7.32 -26.81
CA ASN A 312 -11.07 8.55 -26.76
C ASN A 312 -11.23 9.38 -28.04
N TYR A 313 -10.65 10.58 -28.08
CA TYR A 313 -10.77 11.53 -29.20
C TYR A 313 -10.30 10.96 -30.56
N TYR A 314 -9.37 10.00 -30.55
CA TYR A 314 -8.82 9.36 -31.75
C TYR A 314 -9.58 8.08 -32.15
N GLY A 315 -10.54 7.64 -31.35
CA GLY A 315 -11.41 6.49 -31.64
C GLY A 315 -10.96 5.17 -31.01
N THR A 316 -10.01 5.17 -30.07
CA THR A 316 -9.61 3.97 -29.33
C THR A 316 -10.64 3.66 -28.25
N SER A 317 -11.18 2.43 -28.26
CA SER A 317 -12.22 1.97 -27.33
C SER A 317 -11.68 1.66 -25.93
N ALA A 318 -12.51 1.88 -24.91
CA ALA A 318 -12.31 1.32 -23.58
C ALA A 318 -12.13 -0.21 -23.65
N THR A 319 -11.18 -0.76 -22.89
CA THR A 319 -10.79 -2.18 -22.97
C THR A 319 -11.83 -3.16 -22.45
N GLN A 320 -12.71 -2.70 -21.55
CA GLN A 320 -13.77 -3.50 -20.95
C GLN A 320 -14.92 -2.60 -20.50
N ALA A 321 -16.15 -3.10 -20.59
CA ALA A 321 -17.31 -2.44 -19.97
C ALA A 321 -17.23 -2.46 -18.43
N GLN A 322 -17.63 -1.38 -17.79
CA GLN A 322 -17.68 -1.21 -16.33
C GLN A 322 -19.11 -0.93 -15.87
N THR A 323 -19.49 -1.45 -14.69
CA THR A 323 -20.80 -1.21 -14.08
C THR A 323 -20.62 -0.71 -12.65
N ILE A 324 -21.11 0.50 -12.39
CA ILE A 324 -21.19 1.12 -11.07
C ILE A 324 -22.58 0.82 -10.51
N ASN A 325 -22.65 0.07 -9.41
CA ASN A 325 -23.90 -0.20 -8.71
C ASN A 325 -24.13 0.85 -7.61
N PHE A 326 -25.35 1.31 -7.43
CA PHE A 326 -25.70 2.15 -6.27
C PHE A 326 -27.18 1.96 -5.90
N VAL A 327 -27.53 2.29 -4.66
CA VAL A 327 -28.92 2.32 -4.18
C VAL A 327 -29.27 3.74 -3.75
N THR A 328 -30.38 4.25 -4.26
CA THR A 328 -30.89 5.56 -3.89
C THR A 328 -31.44 5.57 -2.47
N ALA A 329 -31.34 6.73 -1.82
CA ALA A 329 -31.81 6.96 -0.47
C ALA A 329 -33.21 6.40 -0.23
N HIS A 330 -33.34 5.68 0.87
CA HIS A 330 -34.56 5.07 1.35
C HIS A 330 -35.50 6.14 1.91
N THR A 331 -36.77 5.79 2.04
CA THR A 331 -37.81 6.70 2.57
C THR A 331 -37.80 6.83 4.09
N ASP A 332 -37.18 5.88 4.80
CA ASP A 332 -37.13 5.79 6.26
C ASP A 332 -35.97 4.86 6.70
N LEU A 333 -35.85 4.57 8.00
CA LEU A 333 -34.91 3.59 8.56
C LEU A 333 -35.13 2.17 8.02
N LEU A 334 -34.05 1.39 7.94
CA LEU A 334 -34.09 -0.05 7.70
C LEU A 334 -33.62 -0.83 8.94
N ILE A 335 -34.13 -2.05 9.09
CA ILE A 335 -33.50 -3.14 9.86
C ILE A 335 -32.49 -3.81 8.93
N THR A 336 -31.26 -4.00 9.40
CA THR A 336 -30.14 -4.52 8.57
C THR A 336 -29.53 -5.81 9.08
N GLU A 337 -29.45 -6.03 10.38
CA GLU A 337 -28.90 -7.27 10.95
C GLU A 337 -29.66 -7.70 12.21
N ILE A 338 -29.84 -9.02 12.39
CA ILE A 338 -30.49 -9.61 13.56
C ILE A 338 -29.60 -10.70 14.15
N SER A 339 -29.36 -10.62 15.47
CA SER A 339 -28.53 -11.58 16.18
C SER A 339 -29.13 -12.98 16.24
N SER A 340 -28.30 -14.01 16.05
CA SER A 340 -28.56 -15.37 16.54
C SER A 340 -28.80 -15.40 18.06
N SER A 341 -29.31 -16.52 18.58
CA SER A 341 -29.25 -16.81 20.02
C SER A 341 -29.32 -18.31 20.30
N LYS A 342 -28.73 -18.73 21.41
CA LYS A 342 -28.49 -20.14 21.77
C LYS A 342 -29.14 -20.55 23.07
N PHE A 343 -29.31 -19.60 23.99
CA PHE A 343 -29.96 -19.76 25.29
C PHE A 343 -31.04 -18.69 25.48
N ILE A 344 -31.97 -18.95 26.40
CA ILE A 344 -33.12 -18.06 26.63
C ILE A 344 -32.73 -16.75 27.33
N ASP A 345 -31.52 -16.70 27.90
CA ASP A 345 -30.91 -15.59 28.64
C ASP A 345 -29.79 -14.84 27.87
N ASP A 346 -29.48 -15.23 26.63
CA ASP A 346 -28.66 -14.41 25.72
C ASP A 346 -29.26 -13.02 25.51
N ASN A 347 -28.43 -11.98 25.35
CA ASN A 347 -28.94 -10.69 24.85
C ASN A 347 -29.12 -10.77 23.34
N ARG A 348 -30.32 -10.43 22.89
CA ARG A 348 -30.67 -10.28 21.49
C ARG A 348 -30.40 -8.85 21.06
N TRP A 349 -29.90 -8.67 19.85
CA TRP A 349 -29.68 -7.36 19.28
C TRP A 349 -30.13 -7.30 17.83
N VAL A 350 -30.55 -6.11 17.43
CA VAL A 350 -30.98 -5.77 16.07
C VAL A 350 -30.27 -4.50 15.65
N GLU A 351 -29.77 -4.47 14.44
CA GLU A 351 -29.18 -3.29 13.84
C GLU A 351 -30.22 -2.52 13.01
N LEU A 352 -30.23 -1.19 13.18
CA LEU A 352 -30.91 -0.26 12.29
C LEU A 352 -29.91 0.60 11.52
N TYR A 353 -30.29 1.00 10.32
CA TYR A 353 -29.51 1.84 9.41
C TYR A 353 -30.32 3.03 8.93
N ASN A 354 -29.74 4.23 8.95
CA ASN A 354 -30.34 5.40 8.31
C ASN A 354 -29.97 5.46 6.83
N GLY A 355 -30.74 4.76 6.01
CA GLY A 355 -30.64 4.81 4.56
C GLY A 355 -31.20 6.08 3.91
N THR A 356 -31.61 7.10 4.67
CA THR A 356 -32.20 8.33 4.12
C THR A 356 -31.16 9.43 3.91
N ASN A 357 -31.56 10.54 3.26
CA ASN A 357 -30.73 11.74 3.09
C ASN A 357 -30.72 12.69 4.32
N GLU A 358 -31.51 12.43 5.36
CA GLU A 358 -31.74 13.35 6.49
C GLU A 358 -31.40 12.68 7.83
N ALA A 359 -31.08 13.46 8.85
CA ALA A 359 -30.77 12.92 10.18
C ALA A 359 -32.04 12.56 10.98
N ILE A 360 -32.11 11.35 11.53
CA ILE A 360 -33.33 10.78 12.13
C ILE A 360 -33.22 10.73 13.66
N ASP A 361 -34.21 11.31 14.36
CA ASP A 361 -34.40 11.16 15.80
C ASP A 361 -35.05 9.80 16.10
N LEU A 362 -34.24 8.86 16.57
CA LEU A 362 -34.67 7.50 16.86
C LEU A 362 -35.79 7.44 17.90
N SER A 363 -35.97 8.46 18.76
CA SER A 363 -37.09 8.45 19.71
C SER A 363 -38.45 8.45 19.04
N GLN A 364 -38.57 8.79 17.75
CA GLN A 364 -39.83 8.74 17.01
C GLN A 364 -40.26 7.31 16.62
N TYR A 365 -39.48 6.29 17.00
CA TYR A 365 -39.66 4.89 16.64
C TYR A 365 -39.77 3.97 17.87
N GLN A 366 -40.25 2.75 17.64
CA GLN A 366 -40.37 1.71 18.64
C GLN A 366 -40.18 0.34 17.99
N LEU A 367 -39.54 -0.58 18.71
CA LEU A 367 -39.39 -1.97 18.28
C LEU A 367 -40.59 -2.80 18.77
N VAL A 368 -41.16 -3.64 17.91
CA VAL A 368 -42.22 -4.59 18.27
C VAL A 368 -41.77 -6.01 17.92
N THR A 369 -41.75 -6.88 18.93
CA THR A 369 -41.21 -8.23 18.82
C THR A 369 -41.68 -9.09 19.99
N GLU A 370 -41.38 -10.39 19.95
CA GLU A 370 -41.57 -11.33 21.07
C GLU A 370 -40.64 -10.97 22.25
N SER A 371 -40.96 -11.43 23.46
CA SER A 371 -40.26 -10.98 24.67
C SER A 371 -40.10 -12.05 25.73
N VAL A 372 -39.13 -11.83 26.62
CA VAL A 372 -38.85 -12.70 27.78
C VAL A 372 -38.82 -11.89 29.08
N ALA A 373 -39.31 -12.46 30.17
CA ALA A 373 -39.25 -11.86 31.50
C ALA A 373 -37.90 -12.17 32.19
N LEU A 374 -37.18 -11.13 32.60
CA LEU A 374 -35.79 -11.22 33.09
C LEU A 374 -35.62 -11.86 34.48
N GLU A 375 -36.71 -12.03 35.25
CA GLU A 375 -36.65 -12.66 36.58
C GLU A 375 -36.58 -14.19 36.53
N ASN A 376 -37.10 -14.81 35.46
CA ASN A 376 -37.40 -16.25 35.42
C ASN A 376 -37.31 -16.87 34.02
N TYR A 377 -36.99 -16.07 33.00
CA TYR A 377 -36.92 -16.43 31.59
C TYR A 377 -38.18 -17.09 31.01
N THR A 378 -39.38 -16.69 31.48
CA THR A 378 -40.64 -17.09 30.82
C THR A 378 -41.04 -16.12 29.70
N ASP A 379 -41.67 -16.67 28.66
CA ASP A 379 -42.37 -15.93 27.59
C ASP A 379 -43.21 -14.77 28.15
N GLY A 380 -42.93 -13.56 27.63
CA GLY A 380 -43.60 -12.32 27.97
C GLY A 380 -44.63 -11.84 26.94
N GLY A 381 -44.81 -12.57 25.84
CA GLY A 381 -45.63 -12.24 24.67
C GLY A 381 -45.00 -11.18 23.76
N THR A 382 -45.72 -10.76 22.72
CA THR A 382 -45.38 -9.56 21.93
C THR A 382 -45.40 -8.31 22.80
N ARG A 383 -44.36 -7.47 22.69
CA ARG A 383 -44.24 -6.19 23.39
C ARG A 383 -43.76 -5.07 22.48
N VAL A 384 -43.94 -3.84 22.97
CA VAL A 384 -43.48 -2.61 22.34
C VAL A 384 -42.34 -2.04 23.19
N PHE A 385 -41.19 -1.81 22.58
CA PHE A 385 -40.01 -1.25 23.20
C PHE A 385 -39.69 0.11 22.56
N PRO A 386 -40.11 1.24 23.16
CA PRO A 386 -39.82 2.58 22.63
C PRO A 386 -38.32 2.85 22.57
N LEU A 387 -37.85 3.42 21.48
CA LEU A 387 -36.45 3.84 21.36
C LEU A 387 -36.21 5.17 22.10
N THR A 388 -34.94 5.48 22.37
CA THR A 388 -34.53 6.70 23.09
C THR A 388 -34.03 7.78 22.12
N ALA A 389 -33.85 9.01 22.62
CA ALA A 389 -33.48 10.16 21.79
C ALA A 389 -31.99 10.14 21.43
N LEU A 390 -31.71 9.75 20.19
CA LEU A 390 -30.41 9.79 19.52
C LEU A 390 -30.64 10.19 18.07
N LEU A 391 -29.76 11.02 17.50
CA LEU A 391 -29.88 11.57 16.15
C LEU A 391 -28.92 10.85 15.19
N LEU A 392 -29.42 9.83 14.48
CA LEU A 392 -28.65 9.00 13.57
C LEU A 392 -28.50 9.71 12.20
N GLN A 393 -27.26 9.95 11.74
CA GLN A 393 -26.98 10.65 10.48
C GLN A 393 -27.19 9.73 9.25
N PRO A 394 -27.37 10.29 8.05
CA PRO A 394 -27.36 9.53 6.78
C PRO A 394 -26.16 8.58 6.68
N GLY A 395 -26.42 7.30 6.38
CA GLY A 395 -25.40 6.27 6.25
C GLY A 395 -24.87 5.68 7.57
N GLU A 396 -25.32 6.16 8.74
CA GLU A 396 -24.94 5.59 10.04
C GLU A 396 -25.79 4.36 10.41
N TYR A 397 -25.15 3.47 11.18
CA TYR A 397 -25.72 2.24 11.73
C TYR A 397 -25.78 2.33 13.27
N ILE A 398 -26.79 1.71 13.87
CA ILE A 398 -26.93 1.57 15.32
C ILE A 398 -27.43 0.19 15.71
N VAL A 399 -26.77 -0.43 16.68
CA VAL A 399 -27.22 -1.68 17.29
C VAL A 399 -28.11 -1.38 18.50
N ILE A 400 -29.24 -2.06 18.58
CA ILE A 400 -30.24 -1.94 19.64
C ILE A 400 -30.33 -3.28 20.37
N GLN A 401 -30.12 -3.28 21.69
CA GLN A 401 -30.16 -4.50 22.51
C GLN A 401 -30.88 -4.31 23.86
N ASN A 402 -31.14 -5.40 24.58
CA ASN A 402 -31.79 -5.31 25.90
C ASN A 402 -30.92 -4.56 26.93
N GLN A 403 -31.57 -3.78 27.79
CA GLN A 403 -31.00 -3.15 28.98
C GLN A 403 -30.75 -4.17 30.11
N HIS A 404 -29.78 -5.07 29.91
CA HIS A 404 -29.31 -6.02 30.92
C HIS A 404 -27.96 -5.58 31.54
N GLY A 405 -27.47 -6.32 32.54
CA GLY A 405 -26.15 -6.10 33.13
C GLY A 405 -26.07 -5.01 34.22
N PRO A 406 -24.85 -4.69 34.72
CA PRO A 406 -24.66 -3.71 35.80
C PRO A 406 -25.00 -2.27 35.37
N GLN A 407 -25.61 -1.50 36.26
CA GLN A 407 -25.98 -0.10 35.99
C GLN A 407 -24.79 0.79 35.59
N THR A 408 -23.59 0.52 36.09
CA THR A 408 -22.37 1.24 35.72
C THR A 408 -22.03 1.08 34.24
N TRP A 409 -22.04 -0.15 33.73
CA TRP A 409 -21.83 -0.45 32.32
C TRP A 409 -22.96 0.15 31.47
N GLN A 410 -24.22 0.04 31.90
CA GLN A 410 -25.35 0.67 31.21
C GLN A 410 -25.15 2.19 31.07
N ASN A 411 -24.68 2.88 32.13
CA ASN A 411 -24.37 4.30 32.08
C ASN A 411 -23.25 4.61 31.06
N SER A 412 -22.21 3.78 30.98
CA SER A 412 -21.16 3.94 29.95
C SER A 412 -21.68 3.74 28.52
N VAL A 413 -22.65 2.84 28.31
CA VAL A 413 -23.33 2.68 27.01
C VAL A 413 -24.19 3.91 26.65
N THR A 414 -24.75 4.66 27.62
CA THR A 414 -25.52 5.90 27.30
C THR A 414 -24.68 7.04 26.68
N SER A 415 -23.36 6.88 26.58
CA SER A 415 -22.47 7.78 25.82
C SER A 415 -22.09 7.27 24.42
N SER A 416 -22.57 6.10 23.99
CA SER A 416 -22.30 5.55 22.65
C SER A 416 -23.23 6.13 21.59
N SER A 417 -22.72 6.35 20.37
CA SER A 417 -23.52 6.64 19.17
C SER A 417 -24.02 5.37 18.45
N GLN A 418 -23.26 4.28 18.52
CA GLN A 418 -23.51 3.03 17.79
C GLN A 418 -24.33 1.99 18.59
N LEU A 419 -24.61 2.22 19.88
CA LEU A 419 -25.26 1.22 20.75
C LEU A 419 -26.36 1.81 21.63
N MET A 420 -27.60 1.34 21.47
CA MET A 420 -28.76 1.71 22.29
C MET A 420 -29.24 0.54 23.16
N LEU A 421 -29.62 0.84 24.41
CA LEU A 421 -30.26 -0.11 25.32
C LEU A 421 -31.78 0.16 25.41
N ILE A 422 -32.59 -0.88 25.31
CA ILE A 422 -34.07 -0.83 25.40
C ILE A 422 -34.62 -1.89 26.37
N GLY A 423 -35.82 -1.67 26.91
CA GLY A 423 -36.51 -2.64 27.77
C GLY A 423 -37.85 -2.13 28.29
N GLU A 424 -38.75 -3.04 28.68
CA GLU A 424 -40.07 -2.70 29.25
C GLU A 424 -40.21 -3.25 30.68
N GLY A 425 -39.65 -2.51 31.64
CA GLY A 425 -39.76 -2.82 33.08
C GLY A 425 -38.95 -4.05 33.49
N LEU A 426 -39.51 -5.24 33.30
CA LEU A 426 -38.87 -6.55 33.56
C LEU A 426 -38.79 -7.42 32.30
N TYR A 427 -39.17 -6.88 31.13
CA TYR A 427 -39.21 -7.60 29.86
C TYR A 427 -38.18 -7.09 28.88
N ALA A 428 -37.65 -8.02 28.10
CA ALA A 428 -36.60 -7.83 27.10
C ALA A 428 -37.05 -8.34 25.72
N PRO A 429 -36.57 -7.77 24.59
CA PRO A 429 -36.69 -8.38 23.27
C PRO A 429 -36.16 -9.81 23.26
N ALA A 430 -36.89 -10.74 22.66
CA ALA A 430 -36.50 -12.14 22.59
C ALA A 430 -36.99 -12.83 21.32
N TRP A 431 -36.10 -13.64 20.74
CA TRP A 431 -36.41 -14.58 19.67
C TRP A 431 -35.45 -15.77 19.76
N TYR A 432 -35.73 -16.82 19.00
CA TYR A 432 -34.85 -17.98 18.83
C TYR A 432 -34.78 -18.32 17.33
N GLN A 433 -34.66 -19.59 16.93
CA GLN A 433 -34.72 -20.05 15.52
C GLN A 433 -35.93 -19.53 14.73
N SER A 434 -36.99 -19.15 15.44
CA SER A 434 -38.21 -18.54 14.93
C SER A 434 -38.46 -17.23 15.68
N GLY A 435 -39.06 -16.26 15.00
CA GLY A 435 -39.43 -14.98 15.58
C GLY A 435 -39.81 -13.95 14.51
N TYR A 436 -39.91 -12.69 14.94
CA TYR A 436 -40.01 -11.54 14.05
C TYR A 436 -39.47 -10.29 14.74
N VAL A 437 -39.07 -9.30 13.95
CA VAL A 437 -38.76 -7.97 14.43
C VAL A 437 -39.47 -6.96 13.52
N GLU A 438 -40.23 -6.07 14.14
CA GLU A 438 -40.95 -5.00 13.48
C GLU A 438 -40.45 -3.65 14.01
N LEU A 439 -40.01 -2.77 13.11
CA LEU A 439 -39.77 -1.37 13.41
C LEU A 439 -41.05 -0.60 13.11
N GLN A 440 -41.56 0.14 14.10
CA GLN A 440 -42.72 1.02 13.93
C GLN A 440 -42.35 2.46 14.23
N ASN A 441 -43.07 3.39 13.60
CA ASN A 441 -43.11 4.77 14.04
C ASN A 441 -43.99 4.92 15.32
N LYS A 442 -43.94 6.07 15.98
CA LYS A 442 -44.76 6.41 17.17
C LYS A 442 -46.28 6.38 16.95
N GLN A 443 -46.73 6.30 15.70
CA GLN A 443 -48.14 6.20 15.31
C GLN A 443 -48.61 4.73 15.29
N GLY A 444 -47.68 3.77 15.38
CA GLY A 444 -47.95 2.33 15.30
C GLY A 444 -48.04 1.81 13.85
N GLU A 445 -47.52 2.57 12.90
CA GLU A 445 -47.38 2.16 11.49
C GLU A 445 -46.01 1.49 11.32
N THR A 446 -45.98 0.34 10.66
CA THR A 446 -44.72 -0.34 10.34
C THR A 446 -43.88 0.50 9.38
N VAL A 447 -42.60 0.62 9.71
CA VAL A 447 -41.55 1.21 8.90
C VAL A 447 -40.87 0.11 8.11
N ASP A 448 -40.30 -0.87 8.81
CA ASP A 448 -39.67 -2.08 8.27
C ASP A 448 -40.04 -3.31 9.14
N PHE A 449 -40.02 -4.50 8.56
CA PHE A 449 -40.41 -5.75 9.21
C PHE A 449 -39.66 -6.93 8.61
N VAL A 450 -39.21 -7.85 9.47
CA VAL A 450 -38.59 -9.11 9.06
C VAL A 450 -39.06 -10.25 9.95
N ARG A 451 -39.27 -11.43 9.33
CA ARG A 451 -39.85 -12.61 9.98
C ARG A 451 -39.16 -13.89 9.54
N PHE A 452 -38.82 -14.73 10.51
CA PHE A 452 -37.96 -15.90 10.33
C PHE A 452 -38.51 -17.12 11.08
N GLY A 453 -38.11 -18.30 10.61
CA GLY A 453 -38.57 -19.60 11.12
C GLY A 453 -40.08 -19.82 10.93
N GLU A 454 -40.74 -20.38 11.95
CA GLU A 454 -42.16 -20.77 11.90
C GLU A 454 -43.13 -19.63 12.26
N SER A 455 -42.63 -18.42 12.53
CA SER A 455 -43.41 -17.27 12.99
C SER A 455 -44.56 -16.92 12.05
N GLN A 456 -45.77 -16.79 12.63
CA GLN A 456 -47.00 -16.45 11.91
C GLN A 456 -47.42 -14.98 12.09
N ASN A 457 -46.59 -14.18 12.75
CA ASN A 457 -46.81 -12.76 12.95
C ASN A 457 -46.79 -11.99 11.62
N THR A 458 -47.38 -10.79 11.62
CA THR A 458 -47.54 -9.92 10.43
C THR A 458 -47.41 -8.45 10.85
N PRO A 459 -46.86 -7.57 10.01
CA PRO A 459 -46.71 -6.15 10.32
C PRO A 459 -48.06 -5.45 10.54
N ALA A 460 -48.07 -4.37 11.32
CA ALA A 460 -49.23 -3.49 11.47
C ALA A 460 -49.64 -2.85 10.13
N THR A 461 -48.67 -2.43 9.31
CA THR A 461 -48.87 -1.96 7.93
C THR A 461 -48.68 -3.13 6.96
N ALA A 462 -49.78 -3.71 6.51
CA ALA A 462 -49.79 -4.95 5.71
C ALA A 462 -49.13 -4.89 4.31
N SER A 463 -48.59 -3.73 3.89
CA SER A 463 -47.70 -3.64 2.72
C SER A 463 -46.25 -4.01 3.04
N GLN A 464 -45.82 -3.86 4.31
CA GLN A 464 -44.42 -3.98 4.70
C GLN A 464 -43.94 -5.44 4.88
N TRP A 465 -44.69 -6.42 4.37
CA TRP A 465 -44.23 -7.81 4.24
C TRP A 465 -45.12 -8.58 3.25
N GLN A 466 -44.51 -9.09 2.18
CA GLN A 466 -45.19 -9.96 1.22
C GLN A 466 -45.05 -11.43 1.65
N GLN A 467 -46.06 -12.27 1.38
CA GLN A 467 -45.99 -13.69 1.73
C GLN A 467 -45.06 -14.45 0.78
N SER A 468 -43.94 -14.97 1.31
CA SER A 468 -43.09 -15.98 0.66
C SER A 468 -43.33 -17.37 1.28
N ASP A 469 -43.20 -18.41 0.46
CA ASP A 469 -43.45 -19.81 0.83
C ASP A 469 -42.34 -20.44 1.68
N GLN A 470 -41.15 -19.83 1.77
CA GLN A 470 -40.02 -20.37 2.54
C GLN A 470 -39.36 -19.28 3.42
N MET A 471 -39.72 -19.27 4.71
CA MET A 471 -39.01 -18.49 5.73
C MET A 471 -37.75 -19.24 6.17
N GLN A 472 -36.59 -18.56 6.17
CA GLN A 472 -35.37 -19.13 6.75
C GLN A 472 -35.44 -19.06 8.29
N PRO A 473 -35.01 -20.10 9.03
CA PRO A 473 -34.75 -19.97 10.47
C PRO A 473 -33.42 -19.27 10.72
N ILE A 474 -33.32 -18.51 11.80
CA ILE A 474 -32.03 -17.94 12.24
C ILE A 474 -31.19 -18.99 13.00
N SER A 475 -29.86 -18.84 12.98
CA SER A 475 -28.93 -19.76 13.63
C SER A 475 -29.04 -19.76 15.16
N THR A 476 -28.56 -20.85 15.77
CA THR A 476 -28.39 -21.02 17.23
C THR A 476 -26.93 -21.07 17.67
N GLN A 477 -25.97 -20.76 16.80
CA GLN A 477 -24.60 -20.47 17.23
C GLN A 477 -24.44 -18.97 17.41
N LEU A 478 -23.85 -18.56 18.54
CA LEU A 478 -23.35 -17.19 18.67
C LEU A 478 -22.22 -16.97 17.65
N GLY A 479 -21.90 -15.72 17.33
CA GLY A 479 -21.04 -15.37 16.19
C GLY A 479 -21.79 -15.26 14.86
N GLN A 480 -23.05 -15.69 14.78
CA GLN A 480 -23.86 -15.71 13.56
C GLN A 480 -25.08 -14.78 13.63
N SER A 481 -25.68 -14.48 12.48
CA SER A 481 -26.82 -13.55 12.35
C SER A 481 -27.73 -13.89 11.15
N LEU A 482 -28.82 -13.12 11.02
CA LEU A 482 -29.59 -12.98 9.78
C LEU A 482 -29.38 -11.54 9.28
N VAL A 483 -28.78 -11.39 8.10
CA VAL A 483 -28.41 -10.10 7.50
C VAL A 483 -29.30 -9.75 6.31
N ARG A 484 -29.65 -8.47 6.17
CA ARG A 484 -30.13 -7.91 4.90
C ARG A 484 -28.94 -7.85 3.94
N THR A 485 -29.17 -8.33 2.72
CA THR A 485 -28.14 -8.53 1.68
C THR A 485 -27.38 -7.24 1.31
N ASN A 486 -26.19 -7.41 0.74
CA ASN A 486 -25.38 -6.31 0.21
C ASN A 486 -26.21 -5.36 -0.68
N LEU A 487 -25.95 -4.05 -0.55
CA LEU A 487 -26.75 -2.93 -1.09
C LEU A 487 -28.07 -2.60 -0.36
N LEU A 488 -28.47 -3.37 0.67
CA LEU A 488 -29.55 -3.03 1.61
C LEU A 488 -30.92 -2.82 0.95
N ILE A 489 -31.20 -3.59 -0.10
CA ILE A 489 -32.46 -3.52 -0.86
C ILE A 489 -33.63 -3.97 0.02
N ASP A 490 -34.82 -3.39 -0.22
CA ASP A 490 -36.05 -3.73 0.47
C ASP A 490 -37.20 -4.03 -0.51
N SER A 491 -37.32 -5.29 -0.90
CA SER A 491 -38.49 -5.82 -1.62
C SER A 491 -39.67 -6.12 -0.67
N ASN A 492 -39.47 -5.97 0.64
CA ASN A 492 -40.38 -6.37 1.71
C ASN A 492 -40.65 -7.88 1.67
N THR A 493 -39.59 -8.67 1.45
CA THR A 493 -39.67 -10.14 1.39
C THR A 493 -38.52 -10.80 2.15
N ILE A 494 -38.57 -12.14 2.29
CA ILE A 494 -37.44 -12.91 2.82
C ILE A 494 -36.26 -12.97 1.86
N ASP A 495 -36.46 -12.67 0.56
CA ASP A 495 -35.40 -12.74 -0.46
C ASP A 495 -34.39 -11.58 -0.30
N ASP A 496 -34.73 -10.54 0.48
CA ASP A 496 -33.82 -9.48 0.92
C ASP A 496 -32.78 -9.98 1.96
N TRP A 497 -33.01 -11.15 2.58
CA TRP A 497 -32.33 -11.63 3.78
C TRP A 497 -31.62 -12.98 3.61
N GLN A 498 -30.49 -13.15 4.29
CA GLN A 498 -29.71 -14.39 4.30
C GLN A 498 -29.04 -14.64 5.67
N PRO A 499 -28.78 -15.90 6.07
CA PRO A 499 -27.94 -16.19 7.23
C PRO A 499 -26.48 -15.80 6.97
N ALA A 500 -25.79 -15.25 7.98
CA ALA A 500 -24.34 -15.00 7.93
C ALA A 500 -23.62 -15.80 9.02
N SER A 501 -22.45 -16.36 8.66
CA SER A 501 -21.58 -17.12 9.58
C SER A 501 -20.77 -16.26 10.52
N PHE A 502 -20.65 -14.97 10.21
CA PHE A 502 -19.98 -13.92 10.97
C PHE A 502 -20.91 -12.70 10.98
N PHE A 503 -21.12 -12.06 12.12
CA PHE A 503 -21.94 -10.84 12.23
C PHE A 503 -21.08 -9.57 12.11
N THR A 504 -21.66 -8.48 11.60
CA THR A 504 -20.93 -7.29 11.10
C THR A 504 -21.44 -5.97 11.69
N PRO A 505 -21.37 -5.78 13.02
CA PRO A 505 -22.28 -4.90 13.74
C PRO A 505 -21.82 -3.45 13.78
N GLY A 506 -22.72 -2.51 13.52
CA GLY A 506 -22.44 -1.10 13.34
C GLY A 506 -21.82 -0.79 11.97
N GLY A 507 -22.05 -1.63 10.95
CA GLY A 507 -21.32 -1.61 9.68
C GLY A 507 -22.02 -2.30 8.52
N LYS A 508 -21.27 -2.56 7.44
CA LYS A 508 -21.82 -3.18 6.22
C LYS A 508 -21.94 -4.70 6.39
N ASN A 509 -23.03 -5.29 5.93
CA ASN A 509 -23.20 -6.75 5.81
C ASN A 509 -22.42 -7.34 4.60
N ASP A 510 -21.12 -7.08 4.54
CA ASP A 510 -20.24 -7.44 3.44
C ASP A 510 -19.68 -8.88 3.52
N VAL A 511 -19.62 -9.45 4.73
CA VAL A 511 -19.09 -10.79 5.01
C VAL A 511 -20.13 -11.89 4.74
N LEU A 512 -20.07 -12.47 3.54
CA LEU A 512 -21.02 -13.49 3.09
C LEU A 512 -20.41 -14.89 2.84
N CYS A 513 -19.12 -15.08 3.13
CA CYS A 513 -18.48 -16.39 3.12
C CYS A 513 -18.52 -17.07 4.51
N ASP A 514 -18.29 -18.38 4.54
CA ASP A 514 -18.31 -19.22 5.74
C ASP A 514 -17.00 -20.00 5.99
N GLU A 515 -15.95 -19.69 5.23
CA GLU A 515 -14.60 -20.27 5.37
C GLU A 515 -13.71 -19.36 6.22
N ASP A 516 -13.12 -19.95 7.26
CA ASP A 516 -12.07 -19.45 8.17
C ASP A 516 -11.10 -20.64 8.28
N ALA A 517 -10.02 -20.60 7.48
CA ALA A 517 -9.20 -21.77 7.18
C ALA A 517 -8.08 -22.02 8.21
N ASP A 518 -7.65 -21.00 8.96
CA ASP A 518 -6.57 -21.08 9.95
C ASP A 518 -7.00 -20.84 11.41
N LEU A 519 -8.29 -20.52 11.62
CA LEU A 519 -9.02 -20.53 12.90
C LEU A 519 -8.71 -19.34 13.82
N ASP A 520 -8.48 -18.16 13.24
CA ASP A 520 -8.37 -16.91 13.98
C ASP A 520 -9.73 -16.23 14.28
N GLY A 521 -10.77 -16.54 13.51
CA GLY A 521 -12.11 -15.93 13.61
C GLY A 521 -12.40 -14.81 12.60
N ILE A 522 -11.47 -14.55 11.70
CA ILE A 522 -11.62 -13.73 10.50
C ILE A 522 -11.92 -14.67 9.32
N PRO A 523 -12.89 -14.36 8.46
CA PRO A 523 -13.18 -15.16 7.27
C PRO A 523 -12.20 -14.87 6.13
N ASP A 524 -11.75 -15.91 5.42
CA ASP A 524 -10.80 -15.88 4.30
C ASP A 524 -11.12 -14.81 3.24
N CYS A 525 -12.41 -14.48 3.04
CA CYS A 525 -12.86 -13.49 2.05
C CYS A 525 -12.70 -12.02 2.49
N ALA A 526 -12.61 -11.74 3.80
CA ALA A 526 -12.27 -10.41 4.31
C ALA A 526 -10.76 -10.11 4.17
N GLU A 527 -9.96 -11.15 3.97
CA GLU A 527 -8.50 -11.12 3.83
C GLU A 527 -8.02 -11.21 2.37
N GLN A 528 -8.88 -10.85 1.42
CA GLN A 528 -8.52 -10.75 0.00
C GLN A 528 -8.42 -9.29 -0.45
N PRO A 529 -7.69 -8.98 -1.54
CA PRO A 529 -7.74 -7.65 -2.16
C PRO A 529 -9.17 -7.23 -2.48
N GLY A 530 -9.63 -6.13 -1.90
CA GLY A 530 -11.00 -5.63 -2.04
C GLY A 530 -12.06 -6.34 -1.18
N GLY A 531 -11.64 -7.26 -0.30
CA GLY A 531 -12.45 -7.78 0.79
C GLY A 531 -12.47 -6.83 2.00
N SER A 532 -13.51 -6.95 2.82
CA SER A 532 -13.69 -6.17 4.04
C SER A 532 -14.54 -6.92 5.08
N PHE A 533 -14.43 -6.51 6.33
CA PHE A 533 -15.24 -7.01 7.44
C PHE A 533 -16.00 -5.86 8.08
N ALA A 534 -17.33 -5.82 7.97
CA ALA A 534 -18.14 -4.69 8.44
C ALA A 534 -17.74 -3.33 7.81
N GLY A 535 -17.12 -3.35 6.63
CA GLY A 535 -16.48 -2.20 5.98
C GLY A 535 -15.04 -1.90 6.41
N LEU A 536 -14.40 -2.73 7.25
CA LEU A 536 -13.00 -2.59 7.65
C LEU A 536 -12.05 -3.29 6.65
N PRO A 537 -11.03 -2.62 6.08
CA PRO A 537 -10.18 -3.16 5.01
C PRO A 537 -9.00 -3.99 5.56
N LEU A 538 -9.28 -5.14 6.17
CA LEU A 538 -8.30 -5.95 6.91
C LEU A 538 -7.08 -6.36 6.06
N TYR A 539 -7.29 -6.68 4.77
CA TYR A 539 -6.20 -6.99 3.85
C TYR A 539 -5.22 -5.82 3.63
N GLU A 540 -5.71 -4.57 3.63
CA GLU A 540 -4.85 -3.39 3.48
C GLU A 540 -4.08 -3.08 4.76
N TRP A 541 -4.63 -3.44 5.92
CA TRP A 541 -3.98 -3.32 7.22
C TRP A 541 -2.92 -4.40 7.44
N GLY A 542 -3.13 -5.60 6.89
CA GLY A 542 -2.10 -6.65 6.83
C GLY A 542 -2.58 -8.09 6.81
N ALA A 543 -3.89 -8.37 6.92
CA ALA A 543 -4.41 -9.72 7.12
C ALA A 543 -4.30 -10.63 5.90
N ARG A 544 -4.01 -11.93 6.05
CA ARG A 544 -3.67 -12.85 4.94
C ARG A 544 -4.11 -14.31 5.17
N ALA A 545 -5.24 -14.70 4.59
CA ALA A 545 -5.80 -16.05 4.61
C ALA A 545 -4.74 -17.18 4.53
N GLY A 546 -4.70 -18.01 5.57
CA GLY A 546 -3.66 -19.01 5.83
C GLY A 546 -2.54 -18.53 6.78
N ILE A 547 -2.63 -17.30 7.29
CA ILE A 547 -1.79 -16.71 8.33
C ILE A 547 -2.69 -16.14 9.42
N ARG A 548 -2.92 -16.91 10.50
CA ARG A 548 -3.64 -16.47 11.70
C ARG A 548 -3.28 -15.03 12.09
N ASP A 549 -4.27 -14.16 12.14
CA ASP A 549 -4.12 -12.74 12.45
C ASP A 549 -4.75 -12.37 13.79
N ILE A 550 -4.14 -11.42 14.50
CA ILE A 550 -4.64 -10.91 15.79
C ILE A 550 -4.66 -9.38 15.75
N PHE A 551 -5.84 -8.78 15.66
CA PHE A 551 -6.01 -7.34 15.74
C PHE A 551 -6.14 -6.88 17.20
N ILE A 552 -5.41 -5.81 17.58
CA ILE A 552 -5.37 -5.30 18.94
C ILE A 552 -5.45 -3.77 18.92
N GLU A 553 -6.55 -3.22 19.42
CA GLU A 553 -6.69 -1.79 19.63
C GLU A 553 -6.07 -1.40 20.98
N VAL A 554 -5.32 -0.30 21.00
CA VAL A 554 -4.47 0.11 22.13
C VAL A 554 -4.83 1.53 22.57
N ASP A 555 -5.79 1.62 23.48
CA ASP A 555 -6.05 2.87 24.20
C ASP A 555 -4.95 3.11 25.24
N TYR A 556 -4.61 4.38 25.47
CA TYR A 556 -3.62 4.76 26.48
C TYR A 556 -3.99 6.06 27.19
N MET A 557 -3.74 6.11 28.49
CA MET A 557 -4.04 7.31 29.29
C MET A 557 -3.10 8.48 28.95
N ASP A 558 -3.68 9.67 28.93
CA ASP A 558 -2.99 10.95 28.81
C ASP A 558 -1.95 11.18 29.93
N SER A 559 -0.70 10.82 29.67
CA SER A 559 0.39 10.84 30.65
C SER A 559 1.75 11.10 30.01
N GLU A 560 2.72 11.53 30.82
CA GLU A 560 4.16 11.58 30.49
C GLU A 560 4.91 10.33 31.01
N ASP A 561 4.25 9.42 31.72
CA ASP A 561 4.85 8.18 32.25
C ASP A 561 5.10 7.17 31.11
N ALA A 562 6.37 6.80 30.91
CA ALA A 562 6.79 5.87 29.87
C ALA A 562 6.27 4.43 30.07
N GLY A 563 5.80 4.06 31.27
CA GLY A 563 5.07 2.82 31.52
C GLY A 563 3.66 2.82 30.94
N ILE A 564 3.03 4.01 30.81
CA ILE A 564 1.67 4.20 30.29
C ILE A 564 1.68 4.45 28.77
N ILE A 565 2.67 5.21 28.25
CA ILE A 565 2.77 5.45 26.81
C ILE A 565 3.17 4.14 26.09
N PRO A 566 2.41 3.65 25.09
CA PRO A 566 2.81 2.48 24.30
C PRO A 566 4.17 2.69 23.64
N GLN A 567 5.16 1.86 23.93
CA GLN A 567 6.50 1.98 23.33
C GLN A 567 6.61 1.10 22.08
N LYS A 568 6.87 1.71 20.91
CA LYS A 568 6.95 0.96 19.64
C LYS A 568 7.91 -0.24 19.71
N PRO A 569 9.12 -0.15 20.27
CA PRO A 569 10.02 -1.31 20.38
C PRO A 569 9.41 -2.49 21.13
N ALA A 570 8.56 -2.23 22.13
CA ALA A 570 7.88 -3.30 22.87
C ALA A 570 6.84 -4.01 22.00
N LEU A 571 6.02 -3.24 21.27
CA LEU A 571 5.04 -3.78 20.33
C LEU A 571 5.73 -4.57 19.19
N ASP A 572 6.83 -4.04 18.66
CA ASP A 572 7.65 -4.68 17.63
C ASP A 572 8.21 -6.03 18.12
N LYS A 573 8.63 -6.09 19.40
CA LYS A 573 9.12 -7.32 20.05
C LYS A 573 8.02 -8.38 20.19
N VAL A 574 6.80 -7.99 20.57
CA VAL A 574 5.64 -8.90 20.63
C VAL A 574 5.27 -9.39 19.23
N LYS A 575 5.16 -8.50 18.22
CA LYS A 575 4.93 -8.87 16.82
C LYS A 575 5.98 -9.89 16.33
N ALA A 576 7.24 -9.70 16.68
CA ALA A 576 8.33 -10.62 16.28
C ALA A 576 8.21 -12.02 16.90
N ALA A 577 7.75 -12.14 18.15
CA ALA A 577 7.54 -13.42 18.82
C ALA A 577 6.42 -14.24 18.14
N PHE A 578 5.25 -13.62 17.89
CA PHE A 578 4.14 -14.25 17.18
C PHE A 578 4.48 -14.56 15.71
N ALA A 579 5.18 -13.66 15.01
CA ALA A 579 5.57 -13.86 13.61
C ALA A 579 6.50 -15.07 13.42
N ALA A 580 7.32 -15.41 14.42
CA ALA A 580 8.15 -16.62 14.39
C ALA A 580 7.32 -17.93 14.37
N GLN A 581 6.04 -17.85 14.75
CA GLN A 581 5.10 -18.96 14.93
C GLN A 581 3.99 -18.97 13.85
N ASN A 582 4.18 -18.19 12.77
CA ASN A 582 3.20 -17.99 11.70
C ASN A 582 1.85 -17.48 12.25
N ILE A 583 1.92 -16.47 13.12
CA ILE A 583 0.79 -15.64 13.56
C ILE A 583 1.21 -14.18 13.33
N ALA A 584 0.37 -13.38 12.68
CA ALA A 584 0.59 -11.94 12.56
C ALA A 584 -0.25 -11.17 13.60
N VAL A 585 0.30 -10.07 14.11
CA VAL A 585 -0.34 -9.25 15.17
C VAL A 585 -0.39 -7.81 14.72
N HIS A 586 -1.57 -7.21 14.69
CA HIS A 586 -1.84 -5.87 14.17
C HIS A 586 -2.27 -4.95 15.32
N PHE A 587 -1.30 -4.22 15.86
CA PHE A 587 -1.56 -3.16 16.83
C PHE A 587 -2.13 -1.91 16.15
N ASP A 588 -3.04 -1.25 16.85
CA ASP A 588 -3.56 0.08 16.54
C ASP A 588 -3.48 1.00 17.77
N VAL A 589 -2.51 1.92 17.77
CA VAL A 589 -2.29 2.98 18.77
C VAL A 589 -2.75 4.37 18.26
N GLY A 590 -3.51 4.38 17.16
CA GLY A 590 -3.84 5.59 16.41
C GLY A 590 -2.59 6.36 15.98
N ASN A 591 -2.69 7.68 15.87
CA ASN A 591 -1.62 8.50 15.31
C ASN A 591 -0.39 8.70 16.22
N LEU A 592 -0.26 7.96 17.33
CA LEU A 592 0.80 8.12 18.34
C LEU A 592 2.21 8.23 17.73
N TYR A 593 2.57 7.35 16.79
CA TYR A 593 3.93 7.29 16.25
C TYR A 593 4.18 8.16 15.01
N HIS A 594 3.15 8.73 14.37
CA HIS A 594 3.30 9.50 13.12
C HIS A 594 2.78 10.95 13.19
N GLN A 595 1.83 11.23 14.10
CA GLN A 595 1.30 12.57 14.41
C GLN A 595 0.74 13.35 13.20
N ALA A 596 0.25 12.65 12.18
CA ALA A 596 -0.44 13.21 11.03
C ALA A 596 -1.94 12.83 11.03
N ASP A 597 -2.68 13.35 10.06
CA ASP A 597 -4.05 12.95 9.75
C ASP A 597 -4.06 11.76 8.78
N GLY A 598 -5.00 10.82 8.96
CA GLY A 598 -5.17 9.64 8.11
C GLY A 598 -4.39 8.40 8.58
N LEU A 599 -4.80 7.23 8.04
CA LEU A 599 -4.33 5.93 8.51
C LEU A 599 -2.87 5.65 8.14
N SER A 600 -2.19 4.85 8.96
CA SER A 600 -0.81 4.43 8.71
C SER A 600 -0.50 3.08 9.36
N PRO A 601 -0.85 1.94 8.73
CA PRO A 601 -0.58 0.61 9.27
C PRO A 601 0.90 0.35 9.58
N ALA A 602 1.82 0.96 8.82
CA ALA A 602 3.26 0.92 9.08
C ALA A 602 3.70 1.59 10.41
N HIS A 603 2.87 2.50 10.93
CA HIS A 603 3.05 3.19 12.21
C HIS A 603 1.99 2.78 13.24
N TYR A 604 1.28 1.66 13.02
CA TYR A 604 0.24 1.13 13.91
C TYR A 604 -0.91 2.12 14.13
N ASP A 605 -1.38 2.73 13.04
CA ASP A 605 -2.63 3.48 12.97
C ASP A 605 -3.58 2.82 11.97
N LEU A 606 -4.64 2.21 12.48
CA LEU A 606 -5.73 1.57 11.73
C LEU A 606 -7.07 2.32 11.93
N GLY A 607 -7.06 3.50 12.56
CA GLY A 607 -8.24 4.36 12.74
C GLY A 607 -8.99 4.24 14.08
N GLY A 608 -8.41 3.58 15.07
CA GLY A 608 -8.82 3.60 16.48
C GLY A 608 -7.62 3.93 17.37
N GLY A 609 -7.58 3.40 18.61
CA GLY A 609 -6.41 3.50 19.49
C GLY A 609 -6.23 4.92 20.05
N SER A 610 -7.01 5.25 21.08
CA SER A 610 -7.15 6.63 21.57
C SER A 610 -6.20 6.99 22.71
N ARG A 611 -5.71 8.24 22.69
CA ARG A 611 -5.22 8.94 23.89
C ARG A 611 -6.42 9.34 24.75
N ILE A 612 -6.77 8.51 25.72
CA ILE A 612 -7.94 8.72 26.60
C ILE A 612 -7.59 9.60 27.81
N PRO A 613 -8.58 10.25 28.47
CA PRO A 613 -8.31 11.04 29.68
C PRO A 613 -7.68 10.21 30.81
N PHE A 614 -6.70 10.79 31.51
CA PHE A 614 -6.03 10.13 32.64
C PHE A 614 -6.99 9.75 33.77
N VAL A 615 -6.85 8.53 34.29
CA VAL A 615 -7.55 8.05 35.49
C VAL A 615 -6.54 7.43 36.44
N GLN A 616 -6.60 7.81 37.72
CA GLN A 616 -5.66 7.34 38.74
C GLN A 616 -5.73 5.83 38.98
N THR A 617 -6.91 5.22 38.81
CA THR A 617 -7.15 3.80 39.05
C THR A 617 -8.15 3.22 38.05
N THR A 618 -7.87 2.01 37.55
CA THR A 618 -8.73 1.25 36.62
C THR A 618 -8.79 -0.22 37.05
N THR A 619 -9.92 -0.87 36.80
CA THR A 619 -10.17 -2.27 37.19
C THR A 619 -10.93 -3.04 36.09
N PHE A 620 -11.23 -4.32 36.31
CA PHE A 620 -12.15 -5.11 35.46
C PHE A 620 -13.62 -5.10 35.94
N ALA A 621 -13.97 -4.30 36.93
CA ALA A 621 -15.34 -4.20 37.43
C ALA A 621 -15.63 -2.77 37.88
N SER A 622 -16.46 -2.06 37.13
CA SER A 622 -16.77 -0.65 37.38
C SER A 622 -17.21 -0.41 38.83
N THR A 623 -16.80 0.74 39.38
CA THR A 623 -17.28 1.22 40.68
C THR A 623 -17.74 2.67 40.55
N GLU A 624 -18.39 3.22 41.58
CA GLU A 624 -18.72 4.66 41.63
C GLU A 624 -17.46 5.55 41.69
N ALA A 625 -16.29 4.99 42.04
CA ALA A 625 -15.03 5.71 42.22
C ALA A 625 -14.04 5.54 41.04
N ALA A 626 -14.17 4.45 40.26
CA ALA A 626 -13.24 4.08 39.22
C ALA A 626 -13.95 3.42 38.02
N PRO A 627 -13.72 3.89 36.77
CA PRO A 627 -14.13 3.17 35.57
C PRO A 627 -13.35 1.87 35.41
N SER A 628 -13.93 0.93 34.68
CA SER A 628 -13.26 -0.31 34.26
C SER A 628 -12.76 -0.24 32.82
N VAL A 629 -11.92 -1.19 32.42
CA VAL A 629 -11.51 -1.43 31.02
C VAL A 629 -12.73 -1.40 30.09
N LEU A 630 -13.81 -2.08 30.46
CA LEU A 630 -15.07 -2.15 29.73
C LEU A 630 -15.80 -0.79 29.62
N ASP A 631 -15.63 0.09 30.61
CA ASP A 631 -16.19 1.44 30.57
C ASP A 631 -15.41 2.38 29.65
N HIS A 632 -14.14 2.07 29.36
CA HIS A 632 -13.34 2.78 28.36
C HIS A 632 -13.64 2.22 26.95
N LYS A 633 -13.62 0.89 26.78
CA LYS A 633 -14.04 0.19 25.55
C LYS A 633 -15.39 0.72 25.03
N ALA A 634 -16.41 0.75 25.90
CA ALA A 634 -17.76 1.22 25.54
C ALA A 634 -17.87 2.71 25.13
N LYS A 635 -16.79 3.50 25.20
CA LYS A 635 -16.74 4.93 24.83
C LYS A 635 -15.76 5.25 23.70
N HIS A 636 -14.77 4.40 23.45
CA HIS A 636 -13.64 4.69 22.56
C HIS A 636 -13.47 3.68 21.42
N PHE A 637 -14.03 2.48 21.56
CA PHE A 637 -13.88 1.38 20.63
C PHE A 637 -15.06 1.29 19.65
N ASP A 638 -14.79 1.30 18.35
CA ASP A 638 -15.81 1.19 17.29
C ASP A 638 -16.51 -0.18 17.33
N LEU A 639 -17.84 -0.19 17.27
CA LEU A 639 -18.63 -1.41 17.38
C LEU A 639 -18.28 -2.46 16.31
N LYS A 640 -17.88 -2.03 15.09
CA LYS A 640 -17.44 -2.90 13.99
C LYS A 640 -16.23 -3.77 14.34
N ARG A 641 -15.42 -3.32 15.30
CA ARG A 641 -14.19 -4.00 15.71
C ARG A 641 -14.44 -5.14 16.69
N LYS A 642 -15.58 -5.15 17.41
CA LYS A 642 -15.92 -6.15 18.44
C LYS A 642 -15.74 -7.62 18.03
N PRO A 643 -16.03 -8.05 16.79
CA PRO A 643 -15.91 -9.46 16.42
C PRO A 643 -14.48 -9.97 16.22
N ILE A 644 -13.49 -9.09 15.98
CA ILE A 644 -12.13 -9.46 15.52
C ILE A 644 -10.98 -8.77 16.27
N PHE A 645 -11.24 -7.66 16.99
CA PHE A 645 -10.23 -6.96 17.78
C PHE A 645 -10.25 -7.40 19.25
N HIS A 646 -9.05 -7.60 19.80
CA HIS A 646 -8.80 -7.45 21.23
C HIS A 646 -8.68 -5.96 21.58
N TYR A 647 -9.01 -5.61 22.83
CA TYR A 647 -8.86 -4.26 23.36
C TYR A 647 -7.86 -4.25 24.52
N MET A 648 -6.77 -3.51 24.34
CA MET A 648 -5.73 -3.31 25.33
C MET A 648 -5.77 -1.87 25.85
N LEU A 649 -5.87 -1.72 27.17
CA LEU A 649 -5.76 -0.40 27.82
C LEU A 649 -4.43 -0.25 28.55
N MET A 650 -3.62 0.72 28.17
CA MET A 650 -2.48 1.18 28.97
C MET A 650 -3.00 2.13 30.07
N ALA A 651 -3.14 1.58 31.28
CA ALA A 651 -3.67 2.25 32.47
C ALA A 651 -2.57 2.67 33.45
N ASN A 652 -2.90 3.60 34.36
CA ASN A 652 -1.99 4.00 35.42
C ASN A 652 -1.75 2.87 36.44
N SER A 653 -2.80 2.44 37.16
CA SER A 653 -2.67 1.44 38.23
C SER A 653 -4.02 0.78 38.56
N GLN A 654 -3.95 -0.38 39.21
CA GLN A 654 -5.09 -1.10 39.79
C GLN A 654 -5.37 -0.71 41.25
N LYS A 655 -4.46 0.03 41.89
CA LYS A 655 -4.59 0.48 43.29
C LYS A 655 -5.40 1.78 43.35
N GLU A 656 -6.27 1.90 44.37
CA GLU A 656 -7.13 3.07 44.60
C GLU A 656 -6.33 4.38 44.78
N ASP A 657 -5.12 4.31 45.35
CA ASP A 657 -4.21 5.45 45.51
C ASP A 657 -3.35 5.73 44.26
N GLY A 658 -3.49 4.95 43.19
CA GLY A 658 -2.73 5.07 41.95
C GLY A 658 -1.26 4.65 42.04
N SER A 659 -0.81 4.11 43.18
CA SER A 659 0.58 3.66 43.36
C SER A 659 0.90 2.41 42.52
N GLN A 660 2.18 2.17 42.25
CA GLN A 660 2.68 0.97 41.56
C GLN A 660 2.10 -0.34 42.12
N GLY A 661 1.71 -1.28 41.26
CA GLY A 661 0.99 -2.50 41.63
C GLY A 661 1.34 -3.69 40.72
N SER A 662 0.34 -4.49 40.34
CA SER A 662 0.51 -5.53 39.30
C SER A 662 0.92 -4.90 37.96
N SER A 663 1.66 -5.66 37.13
CA SER A 663 2.09 -5.23 35.79
C SER A 663 0.92 -5.14 34.81
N GLY A 664 -0.04 -6.05 34.90
CA GLY A 664 -1.26 -6.04 34.12
C GLY A 664 -2.38 -6.85 34.78
N LEU A 665 -3.48 -7.03 34.03
CA LEU A 665 -4.60 -7.91 34.32
C LEU A 665 -5.38 -8.16 33.02
N ALA A 666 -5.82 -9.40 32.78
CA ALA A 666 -6.56 -9.78 31.57
C ALA A 666 -7.67 -10.82 31.82
N GLU A 667 -8.51 -10.97 30.81
CA GLU A 667 -9.51 -12.03 30.76
C GLU A 667 -8.95 -13.37 30.32
N LEU A 668 -9.51 -14.46 30.85
CA LEU A 668 -9.23 -15.82 30.42
C LEU A 668 -10.17 -16.20 29.27
N PHE A 669 -9.62 -16.51 28.10
CA PHE A 669 -10.39 -16.87 26.88
C PHE A 669 -11.36 -15.74 26.45
N GLY A 670 -10.96 -14.48 26.64
CA GLY A 670 -11.70 -13.27 26.29
C GLY A 670 -10.95 -12.39 25.30
N ASN A 671 -11.37 -11.13 25.17
CA ASN A 671 -10.73 -10.15 24.28
C ASN A 671 -10.31 -8.83 24.96
N ASP A 672 -10.32 -8.75 26.30
CA ASP A 672 -10.02 -7.54 27.06
C ASP A 672 -8.80 -7.71 27.97
N LEU A 673 -7.85 -6.78 27.89
CA LEU A 673 -6.63 -6.76 28.72
C LEU A 673 -6.25 -5.33 29.13
N MET A 674 -5.52 -5.18 30.24
CA MET A 674 -4.88 -3.90 30.60
C MET A 674 -3.45 -4.07 31.11
N ILE A 675 -2.62 -3.08 30.79
CA ILE A 675 -1.24 -2.94 31.24
C ILE A 675 -1.23 -1.79 32.26
N SER A 676 -0.75 -2.05 33.48
CA SER A 676 -0.81 -1.13 34.63
C SER A 676 0.59 -0.81 35.20
N LEU A 677 1.50 -0.40 34.32
CA LEU A 677 2.90 -0.10 34.62
C LEU A 677 3.14 1.36 35.09
N GLY A 678 2.09 2.15 35.32
CA GLY A 678 2.19 3.54 35.78
C GLY A 678 2.73 3.67 37.22
N ASN A 679 3.50 4.73 37.47
CA ASN A 679 4.26 4.99 38.70
C ASN A 679 5.31 3.93 39.06
N TRP A 680 5.67 3.01 38.16
CA TRP A 680 6.75 2.04 38.39
C TRP A 680 8.15 2.67 38.43
N GLY A 681 8.31 3.87 37.86
CA GLY A 681 9.60 4.57 37.73
C GLY A 681 10.34 4.30 36.40
N LEU A 682 9.60 3.79 35.41
CA LEU A 682 10.05 3.58 34.03
C LEU A 682 10.25 4.93 33.31
N ASN A 683 11.18 4.98 32.36
CA ASN A 683 11.54 6.15 31.56
C ASN A 683 12.42 5.72 30.38
N VAL A 684 12.67 6.65 29.46
CA VAL A 684 13.52 6.44 28.27
C VAL A 684 14.74 7.38 28.24
N ASP A 685 15.16 7.88 29.41
CA ASP A 685 16.21 8.92 29.53
C ASP A 685 17.64 8.38 29.30
N SER A 686 17.82 7.05 29.41
CA SER A 686 19.06 6.35 29.10
C SER A 686 18.77 5.03 28.40
N GLU A 687 19.77 4.50 27.68
CA GLU A 687 19.68 3.23 26.94
C GLU A 687 19.25 2.06 27.84
N ILE A 688 19.79 1.98 29.06
CA ILE A 688 19.42 0.96 30.04
C ILE A 688 17.98 1.13 30.54
N ALA A 689 17.54 2.36 30.83
CA ALA A 689 16.18 2.62 31.28
C ALA A 689 15.14 2.37 30.18
N ALA A 690 15.46 2.73 28.94
CA ALA A 690 14.66 2.45 27.76
C ALA A 690 14.54 0.93 27.53
N ASN A 691 15.65 0.19 27.52
CA ASN A 691 15.66 -1.28 27.38
C ASN A 691 14.79 -1.97 28.44
N VAL A 692 14.87 -1.53 29.70
CA VAL A 692 14.03 -2.05 30.80
C VAL A 692 12.55 -1.74 30.55
N THR A 693 12.23 -0.51 30.18
CA THR A 693 10.85 -0.07 29.89
C THR A 693 10.23 -0.87 28.74
N TYR A 694 10.98 -1.06 27.66
CA TYR A 694 10.54 -1.84 26.51
C TYR A 694 10.39 -3.34 26.83
N SER A 695 11.33 -3.90 27.60
CA SER A 695 11.29 -5.30 28.04
C SER A 695 10.08 -5.57 28.93
N PHE A 696 9.81 -4.69 29.91
CA PHE A 696 8.70 -4.83 30.84
C PHE A 696 7.35 -4.67 30.14
N GLN A 697 7.21 -3.71 29.20
CA GLN A 697 6.01 -3.64 28.36
C GLN A 697 5.86 -4.89 27.50
N ALA A 698 6.89 -5.34 26.78
CA ALA A 698 6.78 -6.48 25.87
C ALA A 698 6.44 -7.80 26.60
N GLY A 699 7.10 -8.07 27.73
CA GLY A 699 6.81 -9.24 28.57
C GLY A 699 5.41 -9.21 29.18
N THR A 700 4.94 -8.03 29.63
CA THR A 700 3.58 -7.89 30.17
C THR A 700 2.53 -8.03 29.07
N ILE A 701 2.67 -7.32 27.94
CA ILE A 701 1.72 -7.36 26.83
C ILE A 701 1.55 -8.79 26.29
N MET A 702 2.64 -9.55 26.15
CA MET A 702 2.56 -10.95 25.72
C MET A 702 1.89 -11.84 26.78
N HIS A 703 2.19 -11.65 28.07
CA HIS A 703 1.56 -12.39 29.17
C HIS A 703 0.04 -12.16 29.25
N GLU A 704 -0.40 -10.90 29.27
CA GLU A 704 -1.81 -10.53 29.36
C GLU A 704 -2.59 -10.95 28.09
N LEU A 705 -1.97 -10.87 26.91
CA LEU A 705 -2.54 -11.41 25.67
C LEU A 705 -2.66 -12.94 25.71
N GLY A 706 -1.70 -13.64 26.32
CA GLY A 706 -1.75 -15.09 26.51
C GLY A 706 -2.98 -15.56 27.27
N HIS A 707 -3.45 -14.82 28.28
CA HIS A 707 -4.70 -15.12 28.98
C HIS A 707 -5.93 -15.02 28.08
N ASN A 708 -6.01 -13.96 27.26
CA ASN A 708 -7.07 -13.82 26.26
C ASN A 708 -7.05 -15.00 25.27
N LEU A 709 -5.86 -15.44 24.85
CA LEU A 709 -5.66 -16.59 23.96
C LEU A 709 -5.79 -17.97 24.65
N GLY A 710 -6.22 -18.00 25.93
CA GLY A 710 -6.60 -19.22 26.66
C GLY A 710 -5.53 -19.83 27.57
N LEU A 711 -4.40 -19.16 27.79
CA LEU A 711 -3.31 -19.63 28.65
C LEU A 711 -3.54 -19.28 30.14
N TYR A 712 -2.94 -20.08 31.01
CA TYR A 712 -2.77 -19.83 32.44
C TYR A 712 -1.28 -19.71 32.77
N HIS A 713 -0.91 -19.31 34.00
CA HIS A 713 0.49 -19.09 34.39
C HIS A 713 1.43 -20.32 34.28
N GLY A 714 0.86 -21.52 34.18
CA GLY A 714 1.54 -22.78 33.92
C GLY A 714 1.17 -23.42 32.58
N GLY A 715 0.69 -22.63 31.60
CA GLY A 715 0.18 -23.10 30.32
C GLY A 715 -1.29 -23.46 30.39
N ASN A 716 -1.60 -24.69 30.83
CA ASN A 716 -2.99 -25.17 31.01
C ASN A 716 -3.45 -25.22 32.48
N GLU A 717 -2.61 -24.80 33.41
CA GLU A 717 -2.85 -24.85 34.85
C GLU A 717 -2.37 -23.56 35.54
N ASN A 718 -2.91 -23.24 36.72
CA ASN A 718 -2.55 -22.02 37.46
C ASN A 718 -1.28 -22.19 38.33
N VAL A 719 -0.34 -23.03 37.92
CA VAL A 719 0.89 -23.36 38.67
C VAL A 719 2.04 -22.50 38.18
N ASN A 720 2.44 -21.54 39.02
CA ASN A 720 3.53 -20.61 38.75
C ASN A 720 4.91 -21.18 39.10
N PHE A 721 5.98 -20.45 38.75
CA PHE A 721 7.38 -20.69 39.15
C PHE A 721 8.00 -22.04 38.76
N LYS A 722 7.32 -22.85 37.92
CA LYS A 722 7.82 -24.11 37.36
C LYS A 722 9.11 -23.87 36.54
N PRO A 723 10.33 -24.29 36.96
CA PRO A 723 11.53 -23.93 36.21
C PRO A 723 11.60 -24.59 34.83
N ASN A 724 11.03 -25.78 34.68
CA ASN A 724 10.96 -26.46 33.38
C ASN A 724 9.87 -25.91 32.45
N HIS A 725 9.01 -24.98 32.89
CA HIS A 725 8.03 -24.33 32.02
C HIS A 725 8.53 -22.94 31.61
N VAL A 726 9.35 -22.92 30.55
CA VAL A 726 10.05 -21.73 30.07
C VAL A 726 9.13 -20.96 29.14
N SER A 727 8.34 -20.06 29.74
CA SER A 727 7.29 -19.27 29.09
C SER A 727 7.14 -17.90 29.76
N VAL A 728 6.76 -16.88 29.01
CA VAL A 728 6.42 -15.55 29.55
C VAL A 728 5.18 -15.60 30.45
N MET A 729 4.31 -16.61 30.32
CA MET A 729 3.15 -16.85 31.22
C MET A 729 3.57 -17.17 32.66
N ASN A 730 4.80 -17.66 32.85
CA ASN A 730 5.33 -18.02 34.15
C ASN A 730 6.05 -16.81 34.78
N TYR A 731 5.63 -16.41 35.99
CA TYR A 731 6.23 -15.29 36.75
C TYR A 731 7.73 -15.46 37.08
N LEU A 732 8.32 -16.64 36.84
CA LEU A 732 9.78 -16.80 36.91
C LEU A 732 10.52 -16.12 35.73
N TYR A 733 9.81 -15.82 34.64
CA TYR A 733 10.38 -15.34 33.38
C TYR A 733 9.73 -14.06 32.84
N GLN A 734 8.46 -13.77 33.15
CA GLN A 734 7.70 -12.61 32.64
C GLN A 734 8.47 -11.27 32.62
N LEU A 735 9.14 -10.92 33.73
CA LEU A 735 9.87 -9.65 33.89
C LEU A 735 11.40 -9.79 33.82
N ASP A 736 11.96 -10.99 34.01
CA ASP A 736 13.41 -11.26 33.99
C ASP A 736 13.90 -11.87 32.65
N GLY A 737 12.98 -12.13 31.72
CA GLY A 737 13.24 -12.70 30.40
C GLY A 737 13.47 -14.21 30.45
N LEU A 738 13.37 -14.88 29.30
CA LEU A 738 13.56 -16.32 29.21
C LEU A 738 15.06 -16.70 29.13
N PRO A 739 15.52 -17.73 29.86
CA PRO A 739 16.86 -18.27 29.73
C PRO A 739 17.04 -19.02 28.40
N THR A 740 18.29 -19.14 27.95
CA THR A 740 18.64 -20.07 26.87
C THR A 740 18.97 -21.44 27.47
N VAL A 741 18.18 -22.47 27.17
CA VAL A 741 18.47 -23.86 27.57
C VAL A 741 19.87 -24.27 27.11
N GLY A 742 20.68 -24.80 28.02
CA GLY A 742 22.09 -25.12 27.82
C GLY A 742 23.08 -23.95 28.04
N ASN A 743 22.64 -22.84 28.65
CA ASN A 743 23.50 -21.70 28.99
C ASN A 743 23.00 -20.98 30.26
N LYS A 744 23.49 -21.41 31.44
CA LYS A 744 23.10 -20.88 32.78
C LYS A 744 21.60 -20.89 33.06
N GLU A 745 20.87 -21.87 32.52
CA GLU A 745 19.40 -21.88 32.47
C GLU A 745 18.66 -21.76 33.82
N GLY A 746 19.33 -22.08 34.94
CA GLY A 746 18.81 -21.89 36.30
C GLY A 746 18.94 -20.48 36.87
N ASP A 747 19.53 -19.51 36.18
CA ASP A 747 19.88 -18.20 36.75
C ASP A 747 18.67 -17.40 37.29
N ARG A 748 17.49 -17.50 36.66
CA ARG A 748 16.23 -16.93 37.21
C ARG A 748 15.82 -17.58 38.53
N TYR A 749 15.85 -18.91 38.58
CA TYR A 749 15.51 -19.68 39.77
C TYR A 749 16.45 -19.31 40.94
N LEU A 750 17.75 -19.27 40.68
CA LEU A 750 18.77 -18.91 41.67
C LEU A 750 18.67 -17.45 42.11
N SER A 751 18.41 -16.53 41.18
CA SER A 751 18.15 -15.12 41.48
C SER A 751 16.91 -14.96 42.38
N ARG A 752 15.81 -15.67 42.06
CA ARG A 752 14.55 -15.58 42.81
C ARG A 752 14.68 -16.07 44.25
N TRP A 753 15.22 -17.27 44.45
CA TRP A 753 15.20 -17.95 45.76
C TRP A 753 16.46 -17.74 46.59
N PHE A 754 17.60 -17.46 45.95
CA PHE A 754 18.92 -17.39 46.59
C PHE A 754 19.67 -16.08 46.31
N TYR A 755 18.95 -14.98 46.02
CA TYR A 755 19.56 -13.67 45.78
C TYR A 755 20.61 -13.30 46.86
N SER A 756 21.82 -12.94 46.41
CA SER A 756 22.97 -12.62 47.26
C SER A 756 23.51 -13.75 48.14
N ASN A 757 23.18 -15.01 47.84
CA ASN A 757 23.89 -16.16 48.38
C ASN A 757 25.21 -16.37 47.62
N GLU A 758 26.34 -16.24 48.33
CA GLU A 758 27.70 -16.35 47.76
C GLU A 758 28.04 -17.72 47.15
N ASN A 759 27.23 -18.76 47.37
CA ASN A 759 27.39 -20.07 46.73
C ASN A 759 26.92 -20.07 45.26
N CYS A 760 25.64 -19.75 45.02
CA CYS A 760 24.97 -19.96 43.73
C CYS A 760 24.50 -18.67 43.04
N PHE A 761 24.21 -17.58 43.77
CA PHE A 761 23.87 -16.28 43.19
C PHE A 761 24.47 -15.09 43.96
N PRO A 762 25.81 -14.88 43.88
CA PRO A 762 26.49 -13.78 44.56
C PRO A 762 25.92 -12.40 44.24
N LYS A 763 26.09 -11.45 45.16
CA LYS A 763 25.55 -10.08 44.98
C LYS A 763 26.25 -9.37 43.82
N GLY A 764 25.49 -9.09 42.77
CA GLY A 764 25.98 -8.42 41.55
C GLY A 764 26.19 -9.36 40.36
N THR A 765 25.85 -10.65 40.49
CA THR A 765 25.63 -11.52 39.34
C THR A 765 24.54 -10.93 38.44
N ALA A 766 24.82 -10.86 37.14
CA ALA A 766 23.84 -10.52 36.10
C ALA A 766 23.16 -11.79 35.58
N LEU A 767 21.85 -11.70 35.31
CA LEU A 767 21.13 -12.66 34.48
C LEU A 767 21.57 -12.53 33.03
N VAL A 768 21.59 -13.63 32.29
CA VAL A 768 21.80 -13.63 30.83
C VAL A 768 20.47 -13.34 30.14
N ASN A 769 20.42 -12.59 29.04
CA ASN A 769 19.17 -12.18 28.37
C ASN A 769 18.32 -11.24 29.27
N SER A 770 18.96 -10.41 30.09
CA SER A 770 18.23 -9.58 31.08
C SER A 770 17.58 -8.33 30.46
N PRO A 771 16.55 -7.75 31.11
CA PRO A 771 15.90 -6.50 30.68
C PRO A 771 16.83 -5.30 30.44
N ALA A 772 18.04 -5.34 31.00
CA ALA A 772 19.03 -4.26 30.93
C ALA A 772 20.17 -4.51 29.92
N GLU A 773 20.25 -5.69 29.30
CA GLU A 773 21.33 -6.03 28.35
C GLU A 773 21.05 -5.58 26.91
N GLY A 774 19.79 -5.33 26.56
CA GLY A 774 19.34 -4.99 25.21
C GLY A 774 18.00 -5.66 24.88
N LEU A 775 17.10 -4.97 24.20
CA LEU A 775 15.80 -5.55 23.83
C LEU A 775 15.92 -6.68 22.80
N GLU A 776 17.00 -6.70 22.02
CA GLU A 776 17.39 -7.83 21.16
C GLU A 776 17.80 -9.06 21.98
N HIS A 777 18.38 -8.85 23.17
CA HIS A 777 18.84 -9.91 24.07
C HIS A 777 17.76 -10.42 25.03
N PHE A 778 16.84 -9.56 25.48
CA PHE A 778 15.69 -9.96 26.29
C PHE A 778 14.79 -10.94 25.50
N ILE A 779 14.64 -12.19 25.95
CA ILE A 779 13.80 -13.19 25.26
C ILE A 779 12.40 -13.20 25.88
N ILE A 780 11.38 -13.11 25.01
CA ILE A 780 9.98 -13.45 25.29
C ILE A 780 9.54 -14.55 24.33
N ASP A 781 8.81 -15.54 24.83
CA ASP A 781 8.28 -16.68 24.09
C ASP A 781 7.18 -17.35 24.93
N TYR A 782 6.32 -18.16 24.31
CA TYR A 782 5.56 -19.19 25.04
C TYR A 782 6.29 -20.54 24.95
N SER A 783 5.95 -21.49 25.80
CA SER A 783 6.58 -22.81 25.75
C SER A 783 6.04 -23.69 24.61
N HIS A 784 6.94 -24.52 24.08
CA HIS A 784 6.67 -25.57 23.10
C HIS A 784 6.53 -26.97 23.74
N GLY A 785 6.39 -27.07 25.07
CA GLY A 785 6.25 -28.36 25.77
C GLY A 785 7.46 -29.29 25.62
N HIS A 786 8.65 -28.73 25.37
CA HIS A 786 9.87 -29.48 25.07
C HIS A 786 10.56 -30.06 26.32
N ASN A 787 10.33 -29.51 27.50
CA ASN A 787 10.99 -29.93 28.73
C ASN A 787 10.24 -31.06 29.42
N LYS A 788 10.97 -32.01 30.03
CA LYS A 788 10.35 -33.19 30.64
C LYS A 788 9.87 -32.87 32.06
N PRO A 789 8.84 -33.55 32.59
CA PRO A 789 8.31 -33.23 33.92
C PRO A 789 9.35 -33.39 35.03
N ILE A 790 9.44 -32.41 35.93
CA ILE A 790 10.24 -32.49 37.15
C ILE A 790 9.34 -33.01 38.27
N ASN A 791 9.83 -33.96 39.06
CA ASN A 791 9.09 -34.55 40.19
C ASN A 791 9.78 -34.16 41.50
N GLU A 792 9.12 -33.36 42.32
CA GLU A 792 9.67 -32.78 43.55
C GLU A 792 9.98 -33.82 44.64
N ALA A 793 9.34 -34.98 44.60
CA ALA A 793 9.68 -36.10 45.48
C ALA A 793 11.08 -36.66 45.18
N ASN A 794 11.62 -36.47 43.97
CA ASN A 794 12.95 -36.91 43.56
C ASN A 794 13.46 -36.07 42.37
N ILE A 795 14.06 -34.91 42.65
CA ILE A 795 14.73 -34.05 41.66
C ILE A 795 16.15 -34.59 41.41
N ASP A 796 16.66 -34.43 40.20
CA ASP A 796 18.02 -34.79 39.81
C ASP A 796 18.69 -33.58 39.16
N GLU A 797 19.53 -32.90 39.93
CA GLU A 797 20.21 -31.65 39.56
C GLU A 797 21.01 -31.75 38.27
N SER A 798 21.56 -32.95 37.99
CA SER A 798 22.37 -33.21 36.80
C SER A 798 21.58 -33.09 35.49
N LYS A 799 20.25 -32.97 35.56
CA LYS A 799 19.35 -32.75 34.43
C LYS A 799 18.88 -31.30 34.26
N GLY A 800 19.19 -30.38 35.18
CA GLY A 800 18.74 -28.98 35.12
C GLY A 800 17.22 -28.84 34.93
N LEU A 801 16.79 -28.11 33.91
CA LEU A 801 15.37 -27.96 33.51
C LEU A 801 14.76 -29.23 32.89
N ASN A 802 15.45 -30.36 32.93
CA ASN A 802 15.06 -31.67 32.42
C ASN A 802 14.85 -31.68 30.88
N ASN A 803 15.66 -30.91 30.16
CA ASN A 803 15.81 -30.97 28.71
C ASN A 803 17.01 -31.86 28.32
N ASP A 804 17.01 -32.44 27.12
CA ASP A 804 18.18 -33.18 26.60
C ASP A 804 19.38 -32.28 26.24
N LYS A 805 19.21 -30.94 26.31
CA LYS A 805 20.25 -29.92 26.17
C LYS A 805 20.62 -29.22 27.48
N SER A 806 19.99 -29.57 28.60
CA SER A 806 20.13 -28.84 29.87
C SER A 806 21.56 -28.84 30.42
N GLU A 807 21.97 -27.72 31.00
CA GLU A 807 23.07 -27.67 31.96
C GLU A 807 22.56 -28.01 33.38
N ALA A 808 23.42 -28.58 34.22
CA ALA A 808 23.05 -28.95 35.59
C ALA A 808 22.85 -27.72 36.50
N ILE A 809 21.90 -27.80 37.44
CA ILE A 809 21.51 -26.67 38.32
C ILE A 809 21.62 -27.08 39.80
N ASP A 810 22.29 -26.25 40.59
CA ASP A 810 22.41 -26.31 42.06
C ASP A 810 21.09 -25.84 42.69
N PHE A 811 20.10 -26.73 42.78
CA PHE A 811 18.72 -26.32 43.14
C PHE A 811 18.58 -26.02 44.64
N ASP A 812 19.38 -26.62 45.52
CA ASP A 812 19.36 -26.30 46.97
C ASP A 812 20.43 -25.26 47.39
N CYS A 813 21.26 -24.80 46.45
CA CYS A 813 22.36 -23.84 46.65
C CYS A 813 23.48 -24.33 47.59
N ASN A 814 23.69 -25.65 47.70
CA ASN A 814 24.77 -26.24 48.51
C ASN A 814 26.16 -26.19 47.83
N GLY A 815 26.22 -25.97 46.51
CA GLY A 815 27.44 -25.98 45.72
C GLY A 815 27.73 -27.32 45.01
N SER A 816 26.76 -28.24 45.00
CA SER A 816 26.70 -29.39 44.10
C SER A 816 25.85 -29.06 42.86
N THR A 817 25.97 -29.88 41.82
CA THR A 817 25.03 -29.88 40.67
C THR A 817 24.74 -31.32 40.25
N SER A 818 24.73 -32.22 41.23
CA SER A 818 24.74 -33.67 41.02
C SER A 818 23.96 -34.44 42.10
N ASP A 819 23.23 -33.72 42.95
CA ASP A 819 22.52 -34.31 44.07
C ASP A 819 21.12 -34.81 43.62
N LEU A 820 20.59 -35.75 44.42
CA LEU A 820 19.24 -36.26 44.28
C LEU A 820 18.39 -35.71 45.43
N LEU A 821 17.74 -34.57 45.18
CA LEU A 821 16.94 -33.89 46.21
C LEU A 821 15.61 -34.64 46.40
N THR A 822 15.30 -35.04 47.64
CA THR A 822 14.12 -35.84 47.95
C THR A 822 13.08 -35.03 48.73
N ASN A 823 11.87 -34.91 48.19
CA ASN A 823 10.79 -34.08 48.72
C ASN A 823 11.21 -32.61 48.88
N PHE A 824 11.65 -32.01 47.77
CA PHE A 824 12.12 -30.62 47.69
C PHE A 824 11.12 -29.78 46.89
N ASP A 825 10.49 -28.82 47.57
CA ASP A 825 9.59 -27.81 47.00
C ASP A 825 10.39 -26.89 46.04
N LEU A 826 10.07 -26.91 44.75
CA LEU A 826 10.80 -26.21 43.70
C LEU A 826 10.04 -24.98 43.19
N ASN A 827 8.71 -24.97 43.23
CA ASN A 827 7.90 -23.82 42.81
C ASN A 827 7.54 -22.85 43.97
N GLY A 828 7.71 -23.27 45.22
CA GLY A 828 7.39 -22.52 46.44
C GLY A 828 5.94 -22.66 46.92
N ASP A 829 5.19 -23.68 46.47
CA ASP A 829 3.76 -23.85 46.80
C ASP A 829 3.50 -24.61 48.12
N ASN A 830 4.52 -25.20 48.73
CA ASN A 830 4.52 -26.00 49.98
C ASN A 830 3.96 -27.43 49.86
N ASP A 831 3.59 -27.91 48.66
CA ASP A 831 3.77 -29.33 48.34
C ASP A 831 5.27 -29.60 48.08
N ASN A 832 5.65 -30.86 48.06
CA ASN A 832 6.99 -31.30 47.66
C ASN A 832 6.96 -32.70 47.03
N THR A 833 5.81 -33.06 46.47
CA THR A 833 5.52 -34.29 45.74
C THR A 833 4.85 -34.01 44.40
N SER A 834 4.71 -32.74 44.02
CA SER A 834 4.15 -32.32 42.74
C SER A 834 5.02 -32.77 41.57
N VAL A 835 4.37 -32.88 40.41
CA VAL A 835 5.02 -33.13 39.13
C VAL A 835 4.83 -31.89 38.27
N LEU A 836 5.85 -31.05 38.20
CA LEU A 836 5.84 -29.82 37.44
C LEU A 836 5.96 -30.17 35.95
N ASN A 837 4.90 -29.93 35.18
CA ASN A 837 4.87 -30.24 33.75
C ASN A 837 5.16 -28.99 32.92
N ASP A 838 5.84 -29.19 31.80
CA ASP A 838 5.86 -28.23 30.69
C ASP A 838 4.63 -28.44 29.80
N TYR A 839 4.27 -27.43 28.99
CA TYR A 839 3.08 -27.44 28.14
C TYR A 839 3.38 -26.77 26.81
N ASP A 840 2.80 -27.26 25.71
CA ASP A 840 2.90 -26.63 24.39
C ASP A 840 1.77 -25.61 24.23
N GLU A 841 2.10 -24.37 24.58
CA GLU A 841 1.18 -23.23 24.58
C GLU A 841 0.92 -22.73 23.15
N TRP A 842 1.95 -22.70 22.30
CA TRP A 842 1.85 -22.24 20.91
C TRP A 842 0.89 -23.08 20.06
N SER A 843 0.89 -24.41 20.25
CA SER A 843 -0.09 -25.31 19.60
C SER A 843 -1.48 -25.26 20.24
N SER A 844 -1.66 -24.53 21.35
CA SER A 844 -2.88 -24.52 22.17
C SER A 844 -3.63 -23.17 22.19
N LEU A 845 -3.05 -22.10 21.61
CA LEU A 845 -3.67 -20.79 21.52
C LEU A 845 -5.04 -20.83 20.82
N ILE A 846 -6.00 -20.09 21.36
CA ILE A 846 -7.33 -19.89 20.77
C ILE A 846 -7.51 -18.41 20.42
N LEU A 847 -7.71 -18.10 19.15
CA LEU A 847 -7.85 -16.74 18.65
C LEU A 847 -9.34 -16.38 18.48
N ASN A 848 -10.13 -17.24 17.80
CA ASN A 848 -11.57 -17.04 17.63
C ASN A 848 -12.32 -17.07 18.98
N PHE A 849 -12.68 -15.89 19.48
CA PHE A 849 -13.40 -15.67 20.75
C PHE A 849 -14.92 -15.50 20.58
N THR A 850 -15.47 -15.57 19.37
CA THR A 850 -16.86 -15.15 19.07
C THR A 850 -17.84 -16.29 18.84
N GLN A 851 -17.43 -17.36 18.16
CA GLN A 851 -18.35 -18.42 17.70
C GLN A 851 -18.51 -19.58 18.70
N PHE A 852 -17.51 -19.83 19.56
CA PHE A 852 -17.43 -21.07 20.32
C PHE A 852 -18.09 -21.03 21.72
N TRP A 853 -18.87 -22.07 22.05
CA TRP A 853 -19.45 -22.32 23.39
C TRP A 853 -18.40 -22.45 24.52
N SER A 854 -17.21 -22.86 24.12
CA SER A 854 -15.97 -22.87 24.87
C SER A 854 -14.89 -22.75 23.81
N GLY A 855 -14.07 -21.70 23.84
CA GLY A 855 -12.99 -21.48 22.86
C GLY A 855 -12.00 -22.64 22.85
N ALA A 856 -12.27 -23.65 22.02
CA ALA A 856 -11.53 -24.89 21.85
C ALA A 856 -12.19 -25.78 20.79
N ASN A 857 -11.54 -25.92 19.63
CA ASN A 857 -11.72 -27.09 18.77
C ASN A 857 -10.37 -27.72 18.36
N SER A 858 -9.30 -27.42 19.11
CA SER A 858 -7.91 -27.86 18.93
C SER A 858 -7.67 -29.37 19.16
N GLY A 859 -8.73 -30.19 19.19
CA GLY A 859 -8.66 -31.66 19.28
C GLY A 859 -8.18 -32.25 20.63
N HIS A 860 -7.55 -31.46 21.50
CA HIS A 860 -7.05 -31.94 22.79
C HIS A 860 -8.15 -32.10 23.85
N THR A 861 -8.00 -33.11 24.71
CA THR A 861 -9.11 -33.68 25.48
C THR A 861 -9.55 -32.79 26.64
N LYS A 862 -10.87 -32.57 26.75
CA LYS A 862 -11.50 -31.91 27.91
C LYS A 862 -11.08 -32.55 29.24
N GLN A 863 -10.71 -31.70 30.21
CA GLN A 863 -10.92 -31.97 31.63
C GLN A 863 -11.70 -30.80 32.24
N ASP A 864 -12.88 -31.12 32.77
CA ASP A 864 -13.66 -30.41 33.79
C ASP A 864 -13.54 -28.87 33.83
N MET A 865 -13.76 -28.23 32.69
CA MET A 865 -14.12 -26.82 32.64
C MET A 865 -15.44 -26.62 33.41
N GLU A 866 -15.36 -26.09 34.63
CA GLU A 866 -16.56 -25.66 35.37
C GLU A 866 -17.41 -24.71 34.51
N SER A 867 -18.72 -24.74 34.72
CA SER A 867 -19.73 -24.21 33.78
C SER A 867 -19.55 -22.72 33.44
N ARG A 868 -18.77 -22.44 32.39
CA ARG A 868 -18.63 -21.10 31.81
C ARG A 868 -19.96 -20.68 31.19
N THR A 869 -20.49 -19.53 31.57
CA THR A 869 -21.67 -18.95 30.94
C THR A 869 -21.26 -18.23 29.66
N GLN A 870 -21.41 -18.89 28.51
CA GLN A 870 -21.30 -18.20 27.22
C GLN A 870 -22.29 -17.03 27.20
N LYS A 871 -21.85 -15.89 26.66
CA LYS A 871 -22.68 -14.73 26.35
C LYS A 871 -22.29 -14.20 24.98
N SER A 872 -23.23 -13.58 24.29
CA SER A 872 -22.93 -12.77 23.10
C SER A 872 -21.96 -11.65 23.45
N ILE A 873 -20.89 -11.48 22.68
CA ILE A 873 -19.91 -10.38 22.88
C ILE A 873 -20.53 -8.98 22.74
N MET A 874 -21.72 -8.88 22.14
CA MET A 874 -22.50 -7.64 22.07
C MET A 874 -23.21 -7.33 23.39
N HIS A 875 -23.58 -8.36 24.16
CA HIS A 875 -24.12 -8.23 25.53
C HIS A 875 -23.04 -7.78 26.50
N SER A 876 -21.99 -8.60 26.60
CA SER A 876 -21.01 -8.63 27.66
C SER A 876 -20.00 -9.71 27.25
N ASP A 877 -19.06 -9.31 26.41
CA ASP A 877 -17.84 -10.03 26.06
C ASP A 877 -17.11 -10.56 27.31
N ARG A 878 -17.15 -9.77 28.40
CA ARG A 878 -16.55 -10.04 29.71
C ARG A 878 -16.60 -11.51 30.17
N GLN A 879 -15.43 -12.11 30.30
CA GLN A 879 -15.16 -13.43 30.88
C GLN A 879 -14.73 -13.36 32.36
N ALA A 880 -14.18 -14.46 32.86
CA ALA A 880 -13.47 -14.49 34.14
C ALA A 880 -12.05 -13.93 33.94
N VAL A 881 -11.63 -13.00 34.79
CA VAL A 881 -10.24 -12.52 34.82
C VAL A 881 -9.32 -13.53 35.48
N GLN A 882 -8.09 -13.63 34.98
CA GLN A 882 -7.01 -14.30 35.71
C GLN A 882 -6.67 -13.49 36.97
N LYS A 883 -6.07 -14.11 37.99
CA LYS A 883 -5.75 -13.41 39.25
C LYS A 883 -4.26 -13.07 39.38
N GLU A 884 -3.95 -11.84 39.00
CA GLU A 884 -2.58 -11.31 39.07
C GLU A 884 -2.10 -10.98 40.48
N SER A 885 -0.78 -10.83 40.63
CA SER A 885 -0.10 -10.52 41.89
C SER A 885 1.00 -9.48 41.70
N GLU A 886 1.09 -8.52 42.62
CA GLU A 886 2.14 -7.49 42.62
C GLU A 886 3.55 -8.10 42.73
N PRO A 887 4.52 -7.66 41.90
CA PRO A 887 5.90 -8.15 41.98
C PRO A 887 6.56 -7.77 43.31
N SER A 888 7.66 -8.45 43.64
CA SER A 888 8.36 -8.18 44.91
C SER A 888 8.90 -6.74 44.95
N PRO A 889 8.95 -6.08 46.13
CA PRO A 889 9.50 -4.73 46.27
C PRO A 889 10.95 -4.56 45.79
N ALA A 890 11.71 -5.66 45.63
CA ALA A 890 13.03 -5.63 45.05
C ALA A 890 13.03 -5.20 43.57
N VAL A 891 11.98 -5.51 42.81
CA VAL A 891 11.84 -5.12 41.39
C VAL A 891 11.77 -3.61 41.27
N PHE A 892 10.93 -2.93 42.07
CA PHE A 892 10.86 -1.46 42.07
C PHE A 892 12.18 -0.80 42.51
N GLU A 893 12.92 -1.40 43.43
CA GLU A 893 14.27 -0.95 43.81
C GLU A 893 15.35 -1.26 42.76
N GLN A 894 15.08 -2.17 41.83
CA GLN A 894 15.93 -2.50 40.69
C GLN A 894 15.67 -1.54 39.51
N ILE A 895 14.39 -1.24 39.19
CA ILE A 895 14.01 -0.16 38.27
C ILE A 895 14.68 1.14 38.69
N LYS A 896 14.55 1.55 39.96
CA LYS A 896 15.19 2.77 40.47
C LYS A 896 16.71 2.79 40.29
N ARG A 897 17.41 1.64 40.29
CA ARG A 897 18.86 1.60 40.02
C ARG A 897 19.16 1.80 38.54
N TRP A 898 18.38 1.19 37.66
CA TRP A 898 18.48 1.37 36.20
C TRP A 898 18.13 2.80 35.78
N SER A 899 17.04 3.38 36.31
CA SER A 899 16.63 4.77 36.06
C SER A 899 17.60 5.83 36.60
N ASN A 900 18.48 5.48 37.55
CA ASN A 900 19.54 6.37 38.05
C ASN A 900 20.92 6.10 37.39
N TYR A 901 21.01 5.19 36.40
CA TYR A 901 22.24 4.92 35.67
C TYR A 901 22.45 5.97 34.56
N GLN A 902 23.22 7.01 34.88
CA GLN A 902 23.78 7.95 33.90
C GLN A 902 25.24 7.57 33.60
N ASN A 903 25.44 7.00 32.41
CA ASN A 903 26.70 6.65 31.71
C ASN A 903 28.03 6.77 32.48
#